data_AF-A0A2L0EWL7-F1
#
_entry.id   AF-A0A2L0EWL7-F1
#
_cell.length_a   1.000
_cell.length_b   1.000
_cell.length_c   1.000
_cell.angle_alpha   90.00
_cell.angle_beta   90.00
_cell.angle_gamma   90.00
#
_symmetry.space_group_name_H-M   'P 1'
#
loop_
_entity.id
_entity.type
_entity.pdbx_description
1 polymer ?
#
loop_
_entity_poly.entity_id
_entity_poly.type
_entity_poly.pdbx_seq_one_letter_code
_entity_poly.pdbx_strand_id
1 'polypeptide(L)'
;MGRSLKVLEEWAECGRCDRSERRLGVFAPRWSKRVRVVMLSIAAPRSTQLAGVAPPPVLRELEVIRDALGLGPDECIADSLVACGLGAEPTAHEVAACAQRFLEHATDEAIPDAVILRGWPAYHLARAAGLVDSHPDRSEGPEQETVHWRPIGVSRSASIIIHGSDRYALKRTIRHLAEVLGLPRRPLPPHPCPRPGAEQELLHVLGRHTGMRRKGHRGKWNTIAGVALKPLEVRAHLNGRYWVAPFSPMHEWSFVGVDIDRHNAVQELHFEKTLERARKALPNALVFQSGSSHGAHLYVHVPDGWKYKDAALVVRAYFAFLGLLRKRDKTHDGRLVVTEFVEVPAQPLRLPFGRGNKLWADTRPIDEQLDTFLAYVRGADFRAFEQARARVFRELELEGEWTAAKAEKINEWLHEEELRHLKREKLPSDDPWTAVLDELPPYLAKIATIGSPSYGSRSRWTRELIRALADLRPREEVERLMTHWVSARPHVSEDIENNVARAVRQTMKFIASHYRSLGGVPERVWREVDDAVRTAYAMAADSEPDKLRATAQGGTLRLEDLRKTAFFILRRFYAKRKRTLSFHHDMYFQRFTGTNTSRQVKLFLTESGTWLRFGRGAVQGTRSDEFILRDDLWLAAPSEPLLYPLPSGI
;
A
#
# COMPACT_ATOMS: atom_id res chain seq x y z
N MET A 1 -12.30 -20.96 -4.70
CA MET A 1 -13.22 -20.67 -5.82
C MET A 1 -12.54 -19.69 -6.75
N GLY A 2 -12.28 -20.13 -7.97
CA GLY A 2 -11.50 -19.46 -9.01
C GLY A 2 -11.09 -20.51 -10.03
N ARG A 3 -12.09 -21.21 -10.60
CA ARG A 3 -11.80 -22.07 -11.77
C ARG A 3 -11.42 -21.11 -12.89
N SER A 4 -10.24 -21.29 -13.48
CA SER A 4 -9.89 -20.63 -14.75
C SER A 4 -11.04 -20.93 -15.71
N LEU A 5 -11.79 -19.90 -16.08
CA LEU A 5 -12.83 -20.04 -17.10
C LEU A 5 -12.10 -20.42 -18.39
N LYS A 6 -12.58 -21.44 -19.09
CA LYS A 6 -12.06 -21.75 -20.43
C LYS A 6 -12.22 -20.48 -21.27
N VAL A 7 -11.12 -19.87 -21.68
CA VAL A 7 -11.12 -18.74 -22.59
C VAL A 7 -11.58 -19.25 -23.95
N LEU A 8 -12.28 -18.43 -24.74
CA LEU A 8 -12.48 -18.75 -26.15
C LEU A 8 -11.10 -18.77 -26.82
N GLU A 9 -10.56 -19.95 -27.09
CA GLU A 9 -9.19 -20.13 -27.64
C GLU A 9 -9.00 -19.36 -28.94
N GLU A 10 -10.04 -19.29 -29.76
CA GLU A 10 -10.11 -18.53 -31.03
C GLU A 10 -9.88 -17.02 -30.86
N TRP A 11 -10.07 -16.48 -29.64
CA TRP A 11 -9.86 -15.06 -29.36
C TRP A 11 -8.45 -14.71 -28.89
N ALA A 12 -7.61 -15.70 -28.57
CA ALA A 12 -6.26 -15.46 -28.09
C ALA A 12 -5.42 -14.62 -29.07
N GLU A 13 -5.64 -14.81 -30.37
CA GLU A 13 -4.89 -14.14 -31.45
C GLU A 13 -5.63 -12.93 -32.05
N CYS A 14 -6.86 -12.64 -31.63
CA CYS A 14 -7.79 -11.68 -32.26
C CYS A 14 -7.16 -10.32 -32.64
N GLY A 15 -7.09 -9.99 -33.93
CA GLY A 15 -6.54 -8.72 -34.44
C GLY A 15 -7.59 -7.68 -34.86
N ARG A 16 -8.84 -7.79 -34.41
CA ARG A 16 -9.99 -7.05 -34.99
C ARG A 16 -10.01 -5.55 -34.72
N CYS A 17 -9.14 -5.03 -33.84
CA CYS A 17 -8.97 -3.60 -33.60
C CYS A 17 -7.57 -3.27 -33.05
N ASP A 18 -7.21 -1.99 -33.07
CA ASP A 18 -5.91 -1.45 -32.66
C ASP A 18 -5.56 -1.69 -31.18
N ARG A 19 -6.54 -2.09 -30.37
CA ARG A 19 -6.29 -2.51 -28.97
C ARG A 19 -5.46 -3.79 -28.91
N SER A 20 -5.52 -4.63 -29.93
CA SER A 20 -4.75 -5.88 -30.02
C SER A 20 -3.25 -5.63 -29.95
N GLU A 21 -2.76 -4.52 -30.50
CA GLU A 21 -1.34 -4.13 -30.49
C GLU A 21 -0.81 -3.78 -29.08
N ARG A 22 -1.72 -3.45 -28.16
CA ARG A 22 -1.41 -3.00 -26.79
C ARG A 22 -1.85 -4.01 -25.73
N ARG A 23 -2.22 -5.24 -26.13
CA ARG A 23 -2.70 -6.28 -25.21
C ARG A 23 -1.55 -6.98 -24.50
N LEU A 24 -1.84 -7.51 -23.32
CA LEU A 24 -0.92 -8.44 -22.63
C LEU A 24 -1.43 -9.88 -22.60
N GLY A 25 -2.69 -10.04 -22.97
CA GLY A 25 -3.47 -11.26 -23.06
C GLY A 25 -4.91 -10.88 -23.40
N VAL A 26 -5.76 -11.88 -23.62
CA VAL A 26 -7.17 -11.67 -23.96
C VAL A 26 -8.03 -12.31 -22.88
N PHE A 27 -8.90 -11.52 -22.27
CA PHE A 27 -9.90 -12.00 -21.31
C PHE A 27 -11.26 -12.13 -22.00
N ALA A 28 -11.51 -13.30 -22.58
CA ALA A 28 -12.76 -13.67 -23.24
C ALA A 28 -13.29 -14.98 -22.63
N PRO A 29 -13.89 -14.94 -21.43
CA PRO A 29 -14.38 -16.14 -20.76
C PRO A 29 -15.53 -16.77 -21.54
N ARG A 30 -15.52 -18.10 -21.73
CA ARG A 30 -16.65 -18.81 -22.36
C ARG A 30 -17.87 -18.80 -21.44
N TRP A 31 -19.01 -18.36 -21.96
CA TRP A 31 -20.26 -18.40 -21.23
C TRP A 31 -20.83 -19.83 -21.17
N SER A 32 -21.29 -20.25 -19.99
CA SER A 32 -21.95 -21.54 -19.80
C SER A 32 -23.33 -21.52 -20.44
N LYS A 33 -23.82 -22.65 -20.97
CA LYS A 33 -25.22 -22.79 -21.41
C LYS A 33 -26.24 -22.56 -20.30
N ARG A 34 -25.81 -22.64 -19.04
CA ARG A 34 -26.63 -22.35 -17.86
C ARG A 34 -26.52 -20.89 -17.40
N VAL A 35 -25.84 -20.03 -18.15
CA VAL A 35 -25.66 -18.63 -17.74
C VAL A 35 -27.01 -17.94 -17.63
N ARG A 36 -27.24 -17.27 -16.50
CA ARG A 36 -28.44 -16.47 -16.26
C ARG A 36 -28.11 -14.99 -16.11
N VAL A 37 -26.94 -14.70 -15.53
CA VAL A 37 -26.48 -13.34 -15.25
C VAL A 37 -25.06 -13.15 -15.76
N VAL A 38 -24.85 -12.13 -16.58
CA VAL A 38 -23.49 -11.68 -16.96
C VAL A 38 -23.26 -10.27 -16.44
N MET A 39 -22.15 -10.06 -15.73
CA MET A 39 -21.72 -8.72 -15.31
C MET A 39 -20.56 -8.23 -16.17
N LEU A 40 -20.80 -7.13 -16.89
CA LEU A 40 -19.84 -6.53 -17.82
C LEU A 40 -19.20 -5.28 -17.21
N SER A 41 -17.87 -5.33 -17.09
CA SER A 41 -17.03 -4.14 -16.92
C SER A 41 -16.74 -3.48 -18.26
N ILE A 42 -16.19 -2.26 -18.29
CA ILE A 42 -15.86 -1.59 -19.56
C ILE A 42 -14.72 -2.33 -20.29
N ALA A 43 -13.62 -2.59 -19.61
CA ALA A 43 -12.45 -3.26 -20.18
C ALA A 43 -11.78 -4.20 -19.17
N ALA A 44 -11.15 -5.25 -19.70
CA ALA A 44 -10.31 -6.14 -18.92
C ALA A 44 -9.02 -5.41 -18.45
N PRO A 45 -8.76 -5.29 -17.14
CA PRO A 45 -7.52 -4.66 -16.65
C PRO A 45 -6.30 -5.55 -16.93
N ARG A 46 -5.08 -4.99 -16.82
CA ARG A 46 -3.82 -5.72 -17.05
C ARG A 46 -3.76 -7.03 -16.28
N SER A 47 -4.04 -7.03 -14.97
CA SER A 47 -4.00 -8.25 -14.16
C SER A 47 -4.96 -9.33 -14.67
N THR A 48 -6.14 -8.94 -15.17
CA THR A 48 -7.13 -9.85 -15.77
C THR A 48 -6.69 -10.37 -17.13
N GLN A 49 -6.10 -9.52 -17.98
CA GLN A 49 -5.52 -9.97 -19.26
C GLN A 49 -4.38 -10.97 -19.04
N LEU A 50 -3.54 -10.76 -18.01
CA LEU A 50 -2.43 -11.66 -17.67
C LEU A 50 -2.90 -12.98 -17.06
N ALA A 51 -3.87 -12.92 -16.15
CA ALA A 51 -4.31 -14.09 -15.41
C ALA A 51 -5.38 -14.91 -16.13
N GLY A 52 -6.10 -14.31 -17.09
CA GLY A 52 -7.32 -14.91 -17.65
C GLY A 52 -8.45 -15.03 -16.62
N VAL A 53 -8.44 -14.20 -15.56
CA VAL A 53 -9.40 -14.24 -14.45
C VAL A 53 -10.01 -12.85 -14.23
N ALA A 54 -11.32 -12.81 -13.99
CA ALA A 54 -12.01 -11.56 -13.71
C ALA A 54 -11.46 -10.83 -12.46
N PRO A 55 -11.60 -9.50 -12.36
CA PRO A 55 -11.11 -8.77 -11.20
C PRO A 55 -11.80 -9.23 -9.90
N PRO A 56 -11.07 -9.43 -8.78
CA PRO A 56 -11.66 -9.86 -7.51
C PRO A 56 -12.84 -9.02 -7.00
N PRO A 57 -12.88 -7.67 -7.16
CA PRO A 57 -14.06 -6.90 -6.80
C PRO A 57 -15.34 -7.33 -7.54
N VAL A 58 -15.22 -7.68 -8.82
CA VAL A 58 -16.36 -8.13 -9.66
C VAL A 58 -16.81 -9.51 -9.21
N LEU A 59 -15.86 -10.43 -9.00
CA LEU A 59 -16.15 -11.78 -8.51
C LEU A 59 -16.90 -11.75 -7.16
N ARG A 60 -16.51 -10.86 -6.24
CA ARG A 60 -17.19 -10.68 -4.96
C ARG A 60 -18.62 -10.14 -5.10
N GLU A 61 -18.84 -9.21 -6.02
CA GLU A 61 -20.19 -8.68 -6.28
C GLU A 61 -21.10 -9.79 -6.85
N LEU A 62 -20.59 -10.60 -7.78
CA LEU A 62 -21.31 -11.75 -8.33
C LEU A 62 -21.57 -12.84 -7.30
N GLU A 63 -20.62 -13.12 -6.40
CA GLU A 63 -20.82 -14.08 -5.31
C GLU A 63 -21.97 -13.65 -4.38
N VAL A 64 -22.03 -12.37 -4.00
CA VAL A 64 -23.15 -11.86 -3.19
C VAL A 64 -24.48 -11.94 -3.94
N ILE A 65 -24.49 -11.67 -5.25
CA ILE A 65 -25.69 -11.83 -6.09
C ILE A 65 -26.13 -13.29 -6.14
N ARG A 66 -25.18 -14.19 -6.40
CA ARG A 66 -25.39 -15.63 -6.49
C ARG A 66 -26.01 -16.16 -5.20
N ASP A 67 -25.41 -15.84 -4.07
CA ASP A 67 -25.85 -16.34 -2.76
C ASP A 67 -27.23 -15.77 -2.39
N ALA A 68 -27.51 -14.49 -2.70
CA ALA A 68 -28.79 -13.84 -2.41
C ALA A 68 -29.96 -14.37 -3.26
N LEU A 69 -29.66 -14.87 -4.46
CA LEU A 69 -30.64 -15.38 -5.42
C LEU A 69 -30.67 -16.92 -5.51
N GLY A 70 -29.75 -17.61 -4.82
CA GLY A 70 -29.64 -19.07 -4.86
C GLY A 70 -29.16 -19.62 -6.21
N LEU A 71 -28.35 -18.84 -6.95
CA LEU A 71 -27.80 -19.24 -8.25
C LEU A 71 -26.57 -20.16 -8.06
N GLY A 72 -26.26 -20.97 -9.06
CA GLY A 72 -25.07 -21.78 -9.15
C GLY A 72 -23.83 -21.00 -9.61
N PRO A 73 -22.62 -21.56 -9.45
CA PRO A 73 -21.37 -20.89 -9.81
C PRO A 73 -21.22 -20.63 -11.32
N ASP A 74 -21.84 -21.44 -12.18
CA ASP A 74 -21.79 -21.30 -13.64
C ASP A 74 -22.97 -20.49 -14.21
N GLU A 75 -23.89 -20.03 -13.35
CA GLU A 75 -25.05 -19.22 -13.75
C GLU A 75 -24.76 -17.71 -13.71
N CYS A 76 -23.66 -17.32 -13.05
CA CYS A 76 -23.21 -15.93 -12.90
C CYS A 76 -21.80 -15.77 -13.44
N ILE A 77 -21.61 -14.97 -14.49
CA ILE A 77 -20.31 -14.81 -15.17
C ILE A 77 -19.86 -13.35 -15.14
N ALA A 78 -18.56 -13.13 -14.87
CA ALA A 78 -17.91 -11.83 -15.00
C ALA A 78 -17.20 -11.75 -16.34
N ASP A 79 -17.48 -10.69 -17.09
CA ASP A 79 -16.85 -10.40 -18.37
C ASP A 79 -16.64 -8.86 -18.50
N SER A 80 -16.13 -8.40 -19.62
CA SER A 80 -15.93 -6.98 -19.96
C SER A 80 -16.59 -6.67 -21.30
N LEU A 81 -16.77 -5.41 -21.67
CA LEU A 81 -17.18 -5.02 -23.03
C LEU A 81 -16.01 -5.15 -24.01
N VAL A 82 -14.80 -4.82 -23.54
CA VAL A 82 -13.54 -5.02 -24.27
C VAL A 82 -12.65 -6.02 -23.56
N ALA A 83 -12.27 -7.08 -24.27
CA ALA A 83 -11.50 -8.22 -23.74
C ALA A 83 -9.99 -7.95 -23.59
N CYS A 84 -9.44 -6.93 -24.26
CA CYS A 84 -7.99 -6.71 -24.31
C CYS A 84 -7.56 -5.25 -24.56
N GLY A 85 -6.25 -5.02 -24.52
CA GLY A 85 -5.59 -3.77 -24.85
C GLY A 85 -5.60 -2.75 -23.72
N LEU A 86 -4.46 -2.08 -23.53
CA LEU A 86 -4.25 -1.08 -22.48
C LEU A 86 -4.24 0.35 -23.06
N GLY A 87 -4.46 1.35 -22.21
CA GLY A 87 -4.37 2.77 -22.56
C GLY A 87 -5.68 3.51 -22.39
N ALA A 88 -5.98 4.41 -23.34
CA ALA A 88 -7.17 5.27 -23.34
C ALA A 88 -8.48 4.49 -23.13
N GLU A 89 -9.49 5.21 -22.62
CA GLU A 89 -10.84 4.69 -22.46
C GLU A 89 -11.35 4.10 -23.78
N PRO A 90 -11.98 2.92 -23.77
CA PRO A 90 -12.40 2.29 -25.01
C PRO A 90 -13.43 3.11 -25.77
N THR A 91 -13.35 3.06 -27.09
CA THR A 91 -14.36 3.70 -27.96
C THR A 91 -15.51 2.74 -28.27
N ALA A 92 -16.64 3.29 -28.73
CA ALA A 92 -17.78 2.48 -29.17
C ALA A 92 -17.42 1.52 -30.32
N HIS A 93 -16.55 1.94 -31.24
CA HIS A 93 -16.05 1.11 -32.34
C HIS A 93 -15.23 -0.09 -31.82
N GLU A 94 -14.35 0.14 -30.84
CA GLU A 94 -13.58 -0.94 -30.21
C GLU A 94 -14.49 -1.95 -29.48
N VAL A 95 -15.54 -1.46 -28.83
CA VAL A 95 -16.56 -2.31 -28.19
C VAL A 95 -17.33 -3.12 -29.24
N ALA A 96 -17.75 -2.50 -30.35
CA ALA A 96 -18.46 -3.17 -31.44
C ALA A 96 -17.59 -4.25 -32.11
N ALA A 97 -16.29 -3.97 -32.35
CA ALA A 97 -15.36 -4.97 -32.88
C ALA A 97 -15.20 -6.17 -31.92
N CYS A 98 -15.19 -5.90 -30.61
CA CYS A 98 -15.11 -6.94 -29.59
C CYS A 98 -16.44 -7.66 -29.33
N ALA A 99 -17.57 -7.14 -29.84
CA ALA A 99 -18.91 -7.67 -29.60
C ALA A 99 -19.17 -9.01 -30.29
N GLN A 100 -18.39 -9.35 -31.33
CA GLN A 100 -18.56 -10.61 -32.06
C GLN A 100 -18.54 -11.83 -31.13
N ARG A 101 -17.76 -11.80 -30.03
CA ARG A 101 -17.74 -12.90 -29.05
C ARG A 101 -19.10 -13.14 -28.39
N PHE A 102 -19.91 -12.10 -28.21
CA PHE A 102 -21.24 -12.24 -27.64
C PHE A 102 -22.19 -12.93 -28.62
N LEU A 103 -21.95 -12.78 -29.93
CA LEU A 103 -22.66 -13.54 -30.96
C LEU A 103 -22.26 -15.01 -30.93
N GLU A 104 -20.97 -15.30 -30.80
CA GLU A 104 -20.48 -16.67 -30.68
C GLU A 104 -21.05 -17.37 -29.43
N HIS A 105 -21.17 -16.68 -28.29
CA HIS A 105 -21.88 -17.21 -27.12
C HIS A 105 -23.36 -17.48 -27.40
N ALA A 106 -24.03 -16.59 -28.16
CA ALA A 106 -25.43 -16.81 -28.52
C ALA A 106 -25.61 -17.99 -29.49
N THR A 107 -24.68 -18.19 -30.43
CA THR A 107 -24.63 -19.37 -31.31
C THR A 107 -24.46 -20.66 -30.50
N ASP A 108 -23.70 -20.61 -29.41
CA ASP A 108 -23.54 -21.69 -28.43
C ASP A 108 -24.74 -21.87 -27.48
N GLU A 109 -25.85 -21.16 -27.68
CA GLU A 109 -27.04 -21.11 -26.82
C GLU A 109 -26.77 -20.58 -25.40
N ALA A 110 -25.63 -19.94 -25.16
CA ALA A 110 -25.28 -19.33 -23.89
C ALA A 110 -25.79 -17.89 -23.82
N ILE A 111 -27.11 -17.71 -23.74
CA ILE A 111 -27.76 -16.39 -23.69
C ILE A 111 -28.26 -16.12 -22.27
N PRO A 112 -27.78 -15.07 -21.57
CA PRO A 112 -28.22 -14.77 -20.21
C PRO A 112 -29.65 -14.21 -20.18
N ASP A 113 -30.32 -14.36 -19.04
CA ASP A 113 -31.60 -13.70 -18.78
C ASP A 113 -31.39 -12.20 -18.45
N ALA A 114 -30.26 -11.86 -17.82
CA ALA A 114 -29.92 -10.49 -17.42
C ALA A 114 -28.44 -10.13 -17.67
N VAL A 115 -28.20 -8.90 -18.11
CA VAL A 115 -26.86 -8.30 -18.25
C VAL A 115 -26.72 -7.10 -17.33
N ILE A 116 -25.72 -7.15 -16.45
CA ILE A 116 -25.38 -6.08 -15.53
C ILE A 116 -24.25 -5.24 -16.12
N LEU A 117 -24.52 -3.98 -16.43
CA LEU A 117 -23.51 -3.02 -16.90
C LEU A 117 -22.96 -2.24 -15.71
N ARG A 118 -21.65 -2.31 -15.47
CA ARG A 118 -21.01 -1.65 -14.32
C ARG A 118 -20.83 -0.15 -14.52
N GLY A 119 -21.91 0.59 -14.28
CA GLY A 119 -21.99 2.05 -14.30
C GLY A 119 -22.48 2.62 -15.62
N TRP A 120 -22.89 3.89 -15.59
CA TRP A 120 -23.37 4.62 -16.77
C TRP A 120 -22.39 4.66 -17.94
N PRO A 121 -21.07 4.82 -17.75
CA PRO A 121 -20.14 4.80 -18.88
C PRO A 121 -20.14 3.46 -19.64
N ALA A 122 -20.29 2.32 -18.95
CA ALA A 122 -20.43 1.02 -19.61
C ALA A 122 -21.72 0.94 -20.43
N TYR A 123 -22.83 1.47 -19.89
CA TYR A 123 -24.10 1.55 -20.60
C TYR A 123 -24.01 2.41 -21.87
N HIS A 124 -23.48 3.63 -21.78
CA HIS A 124 -23.37 4.51 -22.95
C HIS A 124 -22.47 3.93 -24.03
N LEU A 125 -21.35 3.29 -23.65
CA LEU A 125 -20.49 2.60 -24.60
C LEU A 125 -21.19 1.42 -25.27
N ALA A 126 -21.89 0.57 -24.50
CA ALA A 126 -22.64 -0.56 -25.05
C ALA A 126 -23.75 -0.09 -26.01
N ARG A 127 -24.47 0.98 -25.67
CA ARG A 127 -25.50 1.58 -26.53
C ARG A 127 -24.90 2.14 -27.82
N ALA A 128 -23.83 2.93 -27.72
CA ALA A 128 -23.15 3.49 -28.88
C ALA A 128 -22.53 2.41 -29.78
N ALA A 129 -22.19 1.25 -29.22
CA ALA A 129 -21.67 0.10 -29.96
C ALA A 129 -22.76 -0.81 -30.57
N GLY A 130 -24.05 -0.47 -30.44
CA GLY A 130 -25.15 -1.28 -30.99
C GLY A 130 -25.40 -2.59 -30.24
N LEU A 131 -24.98 -2.70 -28.97
CA LEU A 131 -25.23 -3.88 -28.13
C LEU A 131 -26.57 -3.81 -27.39
N VAL A 132 -27.19 -2.64 -27.42
CA VAL A 132 -28.37 -2.29 -26.66
C VAL A 132 -29.44 -1.82 -27.63
N ASP A 133 -30.57 -2.50 -27.61
CA ASP A 133 -31.74 -2.15 -28.39
C ASP A 133 -32.66 -1.27 -27.52
N SER A 134 -33.01 -0.10 -28.04
CA SER A 134 -34.02 0.78 -27.46
C SER A 134 -35.26 0.66 -28.32
N HIS A 135 -36.19 -0.19 -27.90
CA HIS A 135 -37.51 -0.23 -28.51
C HIS A 135 -38.43 0.70 -27.70
N PRO A 136 -39.14 1.65 -28.34
CA PRO A 136 -40.28 2.27 -27.67
C PRO A 136 -41.32 1.16 -27.46
N ASP A 137 -41.55 0.80 -26.20
CA ASP A 137 -42.63 -0.12 -25.87
C ASP A 137 -43.95 0.59 -26.18
N ARG A 138 -44.63 0.16 -27.24
CA ARG A 138 -45.92 0.73 -27.64
C ARG A 138 -47.04 0.44 -26.61
N SER A 139 -46.77 -0.40 -25.61
CA SER A 139 -47.73 -0.82 -24.56
C SER A 139 -47.77 0.11 -23.35
N GLU A 140 -46.70 0.86 -23.07
CA GLU A 140 -46.51 1.53 -21.75
C GLU A 140 -46.25 3.04 -21.86
N GLY A 141 -46.86 3.70 -22.84
CA GLY A 141 -46.82 5.17 -22.95
C GLY A 141 -45.41 5.77 -23.18
N PRO A 142 -45.32 7.09 -23.40
CA PRO A 142 -44.09 7.75 -23.84
C PRO A 142 -42.99 7.92 -22.76
N GLU A 143 -43.16 7.36 -21.55
CA GLU A 143 -42.27 7.66 -20.40
C GLU A 143 -41.38 6.49 -19.91
N GLN A 144 -41.50 5.27 -20.47
CA GLN A 144 -40.63 4.14 -20.10
C GLN A 144 -40.01 3.46 -21.32
N GLU A 145 -38.82 3.93 -21.72
CA GLU A 145 -37.97 3.24 -22.69
C GLU A 145 -37.48 1.92 -22.04
N THR A 146 -38.04 0.78 -22.43
CA THR A 146 -37.54 -0.54 -22.01
C THR A 146 -36.31 -0.85 -22.85
N VAL A 147 -35.16 -0.95 -22.17
CA VAL A 147 -33.87 -1.09 -22.83
C VAL A 147 -33.35 -2.51 -22.65
N HIS A 148 -33.02 -3.17 -23.76
CA HIS A 148 -32.65 -4.59 -23.77
C HIS A 148 -31.25 -4.82 -24.32
N TRP A 149 -30.54 -5.79 -23.75
CA TRP A 149 -29.28 -6.27 -24.29
C TRP A 149 -29.59 -7.18 -25.47
N ARG A 150 -29.23 -6.74 -26.67
CA ARG A 150 -29.47 -7.44 -27.91
C ARG A 150 -28.39 -7.07 -28.93
N PRO A 151 -27.21 -7.71 -28.86
CA PRO A 151 -26.19 -7.56 -29.89
C PRO A 151 -26.78 -7.89 -31.27
N ILE A 152 -26.39 -7.13 -32.30
CA ILE A 152 -26.87 -7.33 -33.67
C ILE A 152 -26.60 -8.77 -34.11
N GLY A 153 -27.66 -9.50 -34.46
CA GLY A 153 -27.58 -10.91 -34.84
C GLY A 153 -27.98 -11.91 -33.75
N VAL A 154 -28.28 -11.45 -32.52
CA VAL A 154 -28.88 -12.27 -31.46
C VAL A 154 -30.41 -12.16 -31.50
N SER A 155 -31.09 -13.29 -31.59
CA SER A 155 -32.56 -13.36 -31.66
C SER A 155 -33.25 -13.10 -30.31
N ARG A 156 -32.65 -13.56 -29.20
CA ARG A 156 -33.20 -13.41 -27.84
C ARG A 156 -32.56 -12.23 -27.11
N SER A 157 -33.38 -11.39 -26.49
CA SER A 157 -32.92 -10.26 -25.68
C SER A 157 -32.75 -10.64 -24.20
N ALA A 158 -31.88 -9.91 -23.50
CA ALA A 158 -31.71 -9.99 -22.05
C ALA A 158 -32.04 -8.64 -21.40
N SER A 159 -32.51 -8.63 -20.15
CA SER A 159 -32.77 -7.38 -19.43
C SER A 159 -31.48 -6.70 -19.02
N ILE A 160 -31.40 -5.36 -19.16
CA ILE A 160 -30.24 -4.59 -18.72
C ILE A 160 -30.44 -4.06 -17.30
N ILE A 161 -29.40 -4.19 -16.48
CA ILE A 161 -29.35 -3.58 -15.15
C ILE A 161 -28.08 -2.74 -15.02
N ILE A 162 -28.25 -1.44 -14.77
CA ILE A 162 -27.13 -0.53 -14.55
C ILE A 162 -26.70 -0.61 -13.08
N HIS A 163 -25.50 -1.11 -12.82
CA HIS A 163 -24.96 -1.18 -11.48
C HIS A 163 -24.26 0.14 -11.11
N GLY A 164 -24.86 0.90 -10.20
CA GLY A 164 -24.31 2.16 -9.69
C GLY A 164 -23.11 1.98 -8.75
N SER A 165 -22.47 3.08 -8.40
CA SER A 165 -21.32 3.12 -7.47
C SER A 165 -21.71 3.44 -6.02
N ASP A 166 -22.98 3.74 -5.75
CA ASP A 166 -23.45 4.17 -4.43
C ASP A 166 -23.60 3.02 -3.42
N ARG A 167 -23.84 3.37 -2.15
CA ARG A 167 -23.91 2.42 -1.03
C ARG A 167 -25.07 1.40 -1.12
N TYR A 168 -26.11 1.71 -1.89
CA TYR A 168 -27.29 0.87 -2.07
C TYR A 168 -27.34 0.16 -3.42
N ALA A 169 -26.40 0.46 -4.34
CA ALA A 169 -26.38 -0.08 -5.69
C ALA A 169 -26.52 -1.60 -5.74
N LEU A 170 -25.73 -2.35 -4.97
CA LEU A 170 -25.79 -3.81 -4.96
C LEU A 170 -27.13 -4.35 -4.47
N LYS A 171 -27.73 -3.74 -3.44
CA LYS A 171 -29.06 -4.14 -2.94
C LYS A 171 -30.15 -3.88 -3.97
N ARG A 172 -30.06 -2.77 -4.72
CA ARG A 172 -30.97 -2.46 -5.83
C ARG A 172 -30.78 -3.41 -7.01
N THR A 173 -29.53 -3.70 -7.39
CA THR A 173 -29.20 -4.70 -8.41
C THR A 173 -29.78 -6.07 -8.07
N ILE A 174 -29.58 -6.56 -6.85
CA ILE A 174 -30.15 -7.86 -6.41
C ILE A 174 -31.68 -7.84 -6.46
N ARG A 175 -32.31 -6.72 -6.07
CA ARG A 175 -33.76 -6.56 -6.16
C ARG A 175 -34.26 -6.70 -7.60
N HIS A 176 -33.68 -5.92 -8.52
CA HIS A 176 -34.10 -5.94 -9.92
C HIS A 176 -33.80 -7.30 -10.57
N LEU A 177 -32.67 -7.93 -10.25
CA LEU A 177 -32.37 -9.29 -10.71
C LEU A 177 -33.39 -10.31 -10.20
N ALA A 178 -33.80 -10.23 -8.94
CA ALA A 178 -34.82 -11.13 -8.40
C ALA A 178 -36.14 -11.02 -9.17
N GLU A 179 -36.53 -9.79 -9.53
CA GLU A 179 -37.72 -9.49 -10.33
C GLU A 179 -37.59 -10.03 -11.76
N VAL A 180 -36.48 -9.74 -12.45
CA VAL A 180 -36.19 -10.24 -13.81
C VAL A 180 -36.13 -11.77 -13.87
N LEU A 181 -35.52 -12.40 -12.86
CA LEU A 181 -35.30 -13.85 -12.84
C LEU A 181 -36.46 -14.67 -12.25
N GLY A 182 -37.48 -14.00 -11.70
CA GLY A 182 -38.59 -14.64 -11.00
C GLY A 182 -38.16 -15.41 -9.73
N LEU A 183 -37.12 -14.94 -9.03
CA LEU A 183 -36.52 -15.64 -7.89
C LEU A 183 -36.85 -15.00 -6.54
N PRO A 184 -37.13 -15.79 -5.49
CA PRO A 184 -37.30 -15.26 -4.15
C PRO A 184 -35.96 -14.75 -3.60
N ARG A 185 -35.98 -13.58 -2.95
CA ARG A 185 -34.78 -13.03 -2.29
C ARG A 185 -34.51 -13.79 -0.99
N ARG A 186 -33.32 -14.33 -0.82
CA ARG A 186 -32.88 -14.88 0.46
C ARG A 186 -32.28 -13.76 1.32
N PRO A 187 -32.66 -13.62 2.61
CA PRO A 187 -32.00 -12.69 3.50
C PRO A 187 -30.53 -13.10 3.65
N LEU A 188 -29.62 -12.12 3.60
CA LEU A 188 -28.22 -12.37 3.94
C LEU A 188 -28.15 -12.80 5.41
N PRO A 189 -27.39 -13.85 5.76
CA PRO A 189 -27.27 -14.28 7.15
C PRO A 189 -26.71 -13.12 8.00
N PRO A 190 -27.23 -12.91 9.23
CA PRO A 190 -26.69 -11.92 10.14
C PRO A 190 -25.23 -12.24 10.47
N HIS A 191 -24.44 -11.22 10.79
CA HIS A 191 -23.08 -11.45 11.26
C HIS A 191 -23.14 -12.11 12.64
N PRO A 192 -22.61 -13.33 12.83
CA PRO A 192 -22.53 -13.94 14.15
C PRO A 192 -21.70 -13.05 15.08
N CYS A 193 -22.31 -12.64 16.20
CA CYS A 193 -21.65 -11.83 17.22
C CYS A 193 -21.03 -12.76 18.26
N PRO A 194 -19.76 -12.57 18.65
CA PRO A 194 -19.20 -13.27 19.78
C PRO A 194 -19.92 -12.94 21.10
N ARG A 195 -19.71 -13.79 22.11
CA ARG A 195 -20.23 -13.65 23.48
C ARG A 195 -19.83 -12.30 24.12
N PRO A 196 -20.66 -11.76 25.04
CA PRO A 196 -20.31 -10.57 25.81
C PRO A 196 -18.94 -10.72 26.52
N GLY A 197 -18.09 -9.69 26.47
CA GLY A 197 -16.76 -9.69 27.09
C GLY A 197 -15.62 -10.04 26.13
N ALA A 198 -15.92 -10.63 24.95
CA ALA A 198 -14.96 -10.92 23.90
C ALA A 198 -14.11 -9.69 23.50
N GLU A 199 -14.68 -8.48 23.55
CA GLU A 199 -13.95 -7.26 23.23
C GLU A 199 -12.82 -6.95 24.22
N GLN A 200 -12.98 -7.31 25.49
CA GLN A 200 -11.96 -7.09 26.52
C GLN A 200 -10.85 -8.13 26.41
N GLU A 201 -11.23 -9.40 26.20
CA GLU A 201 -10.27 -10.49 25.97
C GLU A 201 -9.42 -10.24 24.72
N LEU A 202 -10.05 -9.78 23.62
CA LEU A 202 -9.34 -9.44 22.40
C LEU A 202 -8.42 -8.22 22.61
N LEU A 203 -8.86 -7.19 23.35
CA LEU A 203 -8.00 -6.05 23.69
C LEU A 203 -6.80 -6.45 24.56
N HIS A 204 -6.99 -7.41 25.47
CA HIS A 204 -5.94 -7.85 26.38
C HIS A 204 -4.80 -8.55 25.66
N VAL A 205 -5.10 -9.34 24.62
CA VAL A 205 -4.07 -10.02 23.80
C VAL A 205 -3.45 -9.10 22.74
N LEU A 206 -3.94 -7.86 22.60
CA LEU A 206 -3.29 -6.85 21.77
C LEU A 206 -2.24 -6.12 22.60
N GLY A 207 -1.05 -5.96 22.03
CA GLY A 207 -0.01 -5.14 22.64
C GLY A 207 -0.45 -3.67 22.81
N ARG A 208 0.32 -2.92 23.60
CA ARG A 208 0.08 -1.49 23.84
C ARG A 208 0.23 -0.69 22.53
N HIS A 209 -0.63 0.28 22.28
CA HIS A 209 -0.60 1.07 21.05
C HIS A 209 -1.14 2.48 21.28
N THR A 210 -0.75 3.45 20.45
CA THR A 210 -1.14 4.87 20.62
C THR A 210 -2.16 5.37 19.61
N GLY A 211 -2.59 4.54 18.66
CA GLY A 211 -3.56 4.93 17.65
C GLY A 211 -4.45 3.79 17.22
N MET A 212 -5.46 4.12 16.43
CA MET A 212 -6.31 3.13 15.77
C MET A 212 -6.54 3.47 14.31
N ARG A 213 -6.86 2.45 13.52
CA ARG A 213 -7.40 2.63 12.17
C ARG A 213 -8.83 2.10 12.15
N ARG A 214 -9.71 2.81 11.44
CA ARG A 214 -11.11 2.41 11.25
C ARG A 214 -11.47 2.43 9.78
N LYS A 215 -12.19 1.41 9.31
CA LYS A 215 -12.70 1.30 7.94
C LYS A 215 -14.17 0.88 7.96
N GLY A 216 -15.04 1.74 7.44
CA GLY A 216 -16.44 1.37 7.18
C GLY A 216 -16.57 0.44 5.96
N HIS A 217 -17.75 -0.12 5.72
CA HIS A 217 -17.99 -1.17 4.70
C HIS A 217 -17.43 -0.91 3.30
N ARG A 218 -17.54 0.33 2.80
CA ARG A 218 -16.99 0.74 1.49
C ARG A 218 -16.04 1.95 1.63
N GLY A 219 -15.58 2.22 2.85
CA GLY A 219 -14.74 3.37 3.18
C GLY A 219 -13.25 3.08 3.01
N LYS A 220 -12.44 4.14 3.01
CA LYS A 220 -10.99 4.03 3.19
C LYS A 220 -10.68 3.81 4.67
N TRP A 221 -9.51 3.24 4.92
CA TRP A 221 -8.95 3.23 6.27
C TRP A 221 -8.67 4.66 6.71
N ASN A 222 -9.29 5.08 7.80
CA ASN A 222 -9.02 6.34 8.48
C ASN A 222 -8.11 6.06 9.67
N THR A 223 -6.94 6.69 9.69
CA THR A 223 -6.00 6.60 10.81
C THR A 223 -6.31 7.71 11.82
N ILE A 224 -6.47 7.33 13.08
CA ILE A 224 -6.71 8.23 14.21
C ILE A 224 -5.50 8.09 15.14
N ALA A 225 -4.53 8.98 14.96
CA ALA A 225 -3.31 8.99 15.77
C ALA A 225 -3.59 9.56 17.16
N GLY A 226 -2.90 9.04 18.19
CA GLY A 226 -3.06 9.49 19.58
C GLY A 226 -4.28 8.91 20.32
N VAL A 227 -5.10 8.09 19.65
CA VAL A 227 -6.28 7.46 20.23
C VAL A 227 -6.17 5.95 20.12
N ALA A 228 -5.86 5.28 21.23
CA ALA A 228 -5.83 3.82 21.30
C ALA A 228 -7.23 3.20 21.10
N LEU A 229 -7.27 1.92 20.73
CA LEU A 229 -8.52 1.16 20.63
C LEU A 229 -9.20 1.07 21.99
N LYS A 230 -10.53 1.20 21.98
CA LYS A 230 -11.39 1.10 23.16
C LYS A 230 -12.34 -0.09 23.02
N PRO A 231 -12.86 -0.65 24.14
CA PRO A 231 -13.80 -1.78 24.10
C PRO A 231 -15.00 -1.56 23.19
N LEU A 232 -15.54 -0.34 23.15
CA LEU A 232 -16.68 0.00 22.28
C LEU A 232 -16.37 -0.15 20.78
N GLU A 233 -15.17 0.23 20.34
CA GLU A 233 -14.75 0.13 18.94
C GLU A 233 -14.51 -1.35 18.57
N VAL A 234 -13.96 -2.14 19.49
CA VAL A 234 -13.78 -3.58 19.30
C VAL A 234 -15.12 -4.31 19.28
N ARG A 235 -16.05 -3.97 20.17
CA ARG A 235 -17.42 -4.50 20.13
C ARG A 235 -18.11 -4.19 18.81
N ALA A 236 -18.03 -2.94 18.34
CA ALA A 236 -18.60 -2.58 17.03
C ALA A 236 -17.93 -3.33 15.87
N HIS A 237 -16.64 -3.65 16.00
CA HIS A 237 -15.92 -4.50 15.05
C HIS A 237 -16.45 -5.93 15.03
N LEU A 238 -16.55 -6.57 16.19
CA LEU A 238 -17.07 -7.92 16.37
C LEU A 238 -18.54 -8.05 15.92
N ASN A 239 -19.33 -6.99 16.12
CA ASN A 239 -20.71 -6.88 15.62
C ASN A 239 -20.80 -6.63 14.11
N GLY A 240 -19.65 -6.62 13.42
CA GLY A 240 -19.57 -6.43 11.98
C GLY A 240 -19.98 -5.04 11.49
N ARG A 241 -19.98 -4.00 12.34
CA ARG A 241 -20.35 -2.62 11.92
C ARG A 241 -19.25 -1.95 11.09
N TYR A 242 -17.99 -2.15 11.47
CA TYR A 242 -16.82 -1.64 10.75
C TYR A 242 -15.56 -2.44 11.10
N TRP A 243 -14.49 -2.30 10.32
CA TRP A 243 -13.21 -2.90 10.64
C TRP A 243 -12.34 -1.94 11.45
N VAL A 244 -11.65 -2.47 12.46
CA VAL A 244 -10.66 -1.72 13.25
C VAL A 244 -9.31 -2.43 13.23
N ALA A 245 -8.24 -1.67 13.37
CA ALA A 245 -6.87 -2.18 13.53
C ALA A 245 -6.12 -1.34 14.56
N PRO A 246 -5.21 -1.92 15.36
CA PRO A 246 -4.27 -1.15 16.16
C PRO A 246 -3.35 -0.35 15.24
N PHE A 247 -2.90 0.82 15.70
CA PHE A 247 -1.95 1.66 14.99
C PHE A 247 -0.89 2.19 15.94
N SER A 248 0.34 2.33 15.43
CA SER A 248 1.51 2.69 16.24
C SER A 248 1.68 1.74 17.44
N PRO A 249 1.96 0.44 17.18
CA PRO A 249 2.26 -0.50 18.25
C PRO A 249 3.46 0.01 19.06
N MET A 250 3.38 -0.15 20.37
CA MET A 250 4.40 0.24 21.34
C MET A 250 4.95 -0.99 22.03
N HIS A 251 6.23 -0.91 22.38
CA HIS A 251 6.92 -1.97 23.15
C HIS A 251 6.76 -3.35 22.48
N GLU A 252 6.71 -4.37 23.31
CA GLU A 252 6.63 -5.77 22.91
C GLU A 252 5.26 -6.12 22.35
N TRP A 253 5.24 -7.07 21.42
CA TRP A 253 4.03 -7.46 20.71
C TRP A 253 4.02 -8.95 20.40
N SER A 254 2.95 -9.64 20.80
CA SER A 254 2.90 -11.10 20.85
C SER A 254 2.75 -11.80 19.49
N PHE A 255 2.47 -11.07 18.41
CA PHE A 255 2.33 -11.67 17.08
C PHE A 255 2.60 -10.71 15.92
N VAL A 256 2.95 -11.25 14.77
CA VAL A 256 3.05 -10.52 13.50
C VAL A 256 1.97 -10.99 12.55
N GLY A 257 1.33 -10.05 11.85
CA GLY A 257 0.39 -10.36 10.77
C GLY A 257 1.09 -10.48 9.43
N VAL A 258 0.71 -11.48 8.65
CA VAL A 258 1.09 -11.67 7.24
C VAL A 258 -0.20 -11.61 6.42
N ASP A 259 -0.23 -10.78 5.39
CA ASP A 259 -1.39 -10.62 4.50
C ASP A 259 -1.11 -11.30 3.17
N ILE A 260 -2.03 -12.17 2.74
CA ILE A 260 -2.05 -12.78 1.41
C ILE A 260 -3.28 -12.25 0.69
N ASP A 261 -3.03 -11.28 -0.17
CA ASP A 261 -4.06 -10.48 -0.80
C ASP A 261 -4.72 -11.17 -1.99
N ARG A 262 -5.96 -10.73 -2.25
CA ARG A 262 -6.74 -11.02 -3.47
C ARG A 262 -7.28 -9.70 -4.04
N HIS A 263 -6.37 -8.76 -4.29
CA HIS A 263 -6.68 -7.42 -4.75
C HIS A 263 -6.72 -7.34 -6.29
N ASN A 264 -5.92 -8.14 -6.98
CA ASN A 264 -5.90 -8.22 -8.44
C ASN A 264 -6.02 -9.67 -8.95
N ALA A 265 -6.26 -9.84 -10.25
CA ALA A 265 -6.53 -11.14 -10.84
C ALA A 265 -5.32 -12.10 -10.87
N VAL A 266 -4.09 -11.57 -10.88
CA VAL A 266 -2.87 -12.40 -10.80
C VAL A 266 -2.73 -13.00 -9.40
N GLN A 267 -2.96 -12.19 -8.37
CA GLN A 267 -3.03 -12.67 -6.98
C GLN A 267 -4.13 -13.71 -6.81
N GLU A 268 -5.31 -13.46 -7.39
CA GLU A 268 -6.45 -14.38 -7.37
C GLU A 268 -6.10 -15.76 -7.95
N LEU A 269 -5.49 -15.79 -9.15
CA LEU A 269 -5.08 -17.03 -9.82
C LEU A 269 -4.09 -17.86 -8.97
N HIS A 270 -3.21 -17.20 -8.22
CA HIS A 270 -2.14 -17.85 -7.47
C HIS A 270 -2.40 -17.95 -5.97
N PHE A 271 -3.58 -17.56 -5.51
CA PHE A 271 -3.89 -17.41 -4.10
C PHE A 271 -3.72 -18.73 -3.32
N GLU A 272 -4.36 -19.81 -3.76
CA GLU A 272 -4.33 -21.11 -3.05
C GLU A 272 -2.90 -21.66 -2.92
N LYS A 273 -2.14 -21.65 -4.02
CA LYS A 273 -0.73 -22.08 -4.04
C LYS A 273 0.16 -21.21 -3.14
N THR A 274 -0.11 -19.90 -3.10
CA THR A 274 0.64 -18.97 -2.23
C THR A 274 0.33 -19.25 -0.76
N LEU A 275 -0.95 -19.43 -0.43
CA LEU A 275 -1.39 -19.75 0.92
C LEU A 275 -0.81 -21.09 1.40
N GLU A 276 -0.85 -22.13 0.57
CA GLU A 276 -0.26 -23.43 0.89
C GLU A 276 1.23 -23.32 1.20
N ARG A 277 2.00 -22.64 0.35
CA ARG A 277 3.44 -22.43 0.58
C ARG A 277 3.71 -21.59 1.82
N ALA A 278 2.89 -20.58 2.10
CA ALA A 278 3.03 -19.74 3.29
C ALA A 278 2.74 -20.52 4.58
N ARG A 279 1.70 -21.37 4.59
CA ARG A 279 1.39 -22.25 5.72
C ARG A 279 2.49 -23.28 5.97
N LYS A 280 3.09 -23.81 4.90
CA LYS A 280 4.26 -24.70 5.02
C LYS A 280 5.49 -23.97 5.57
N ALA A 281 5.68 -22.70 5.19
CA ALA A 281 6.82 -21.90 5.63
C ALA A 281 6.72 -21.46 7.10
N LEU A 282 5.50 -21.26 7.61
CA LEU A 282 5.19 -20.83 8.97
C LEU A 282 4.20 -21.82 9.60
N PRO A 283 4.67 -23.02 9.99
CA PRO A 283 3.79 -24.01 10.61
C PRO A 283 3.17 -23.46 11.89
N ASN A 284 1.95 -23.91 12.22
CA ASN A 284 1.18 -23.49 13.41
C ASN A 284 0.72 -22.02 13.42
N ALA A 285 1.06 -21.20 12.42
CA ALA A 285 0.46 -19.87 12.30
C ALA A 285 -1.06 -19.99 12.13
N LEU A 286 -1.83 -19.25 12.94
CA LEU A 286 -3.28 -19.21 12.78
C LEU A 286 -3.65 -18.42 11.52
N VAL A 287 -4.49 -19.02 10.68
CA VAL A 287 -4.91 -18.43 9.41
C VAL A 287 -6.34 -17.97 9.53
N PHE A 288 -6.59 -16.72 9.18
CA PHE A 288 -7.90 -16.13 9.08
C PHE A 288 -8.26 -15.84 7.63
N GLN A 289 -9.50 -16.12 7.27
CA GLN A 289 -10.08 -15.61 6.04
C GLN A 289 -10.45 -14.13 6.22
N SER A 290 -10.11 -13.31 5.24
CA SER A 290 -10.49 -11.91 5.17
C SER A 290 -11.92 -11.74 4.68
N GLY A 291 -12.82 -11.19 5.48
CA GLY A 291 -14.20 -10.94 5.05
C GLY A 291 -14.35 -9.89 3.95
N SER A 292 -13.39 -8.96 3.81
CA SER A 292 -13.49 -7.88 2.80
C SER A 292 -12.79 -8.19 1.47
N SER A 293 -11.70 -8.95 1.50
CA SER A 293 -10.93 -9.30 0.30
C SER A 293 -11.04 -10.78 -0.07
N HIS A 294 -11.55 -11.64 0.82
CA HIS A 294 -11.44 -13.11 0.77
C HIS A 294 -9.99 -13.63 0.71
N GLY A 295 -9.00 -12.76 0.96
CA GLY A 295 -7.61 -13.13 1.17
C GLY A 295 -7.38 -13.84 2.50
N ALA A 296 -6.13 -14.12 2.85
CA ALA A 296 -5.76 -14.78 4.10
C ALA A 296 -4.86 -13.91 4.97
N HIS A 297 -5.12 -13.88 6.27
CA HIS A 297 -4.24 -13.26 7.25
C HIS A 297 -3.64 -14.34 8.13
N LEU A 298 -2.31 -14.50 8.12
CA LEU A 298 -1.62 -15.42 9.00
C LEU A 298 -1.10 -14.65 10.22
N TYR A 299 -1.40 -15.13 11.41
CA TYR A 299 -0.93 -14.56 12.67
C TYR A 299 0.21 -15.45 13.18
N VAL A 300 1.42 -14.93 13.15
CA VAL A 300 2.65 -15.62 13.56
C VAL A 300 2.96 -15.23 14.99
N HIS A 301 3.02 -16.20 15.90
CA HIS A 301 3.31 -15.93 17.30
C HIS A 301 4.79 -15.54 17.49
N VAL A 302 5.06 -14.56 18.34
CA VAL A 302 6.38 -13.96 18.53
C VAL A 302 6.71 -13.96 20.04
N PRO A 303 7.93 -14.34 20.43
CA PRO A 303 8.33 -14.33 21.84
C PRO A 303 8.49 -12.90 22.38
N ASP A 304 8.48 -12.79 23.70
CA ASP A 304 8.70 -11.53 24.40
C ASP A 304 10.03 -10.85 24.01
N GLY A 305 10.12 -9.54 24.24
CA GLY A 305 11.27 -8.71 23.84
C GLY A 305 11.23 -8.16 22.40
N TRP A 306 10.29 -8.59 21.57
CA TRP A 306 10.18 -8.14 20.18
C TRP A 306 9.13 -7.07 19.96
N LYS A 307 9.53 -5.98 19.29
CA LYS A 307 8.60 -4.98 18.75
C LYS A 307 7.95 -5.51 17.47
N TYR A 308 6.66 -5.23 17.28
CA TYR A 308 5.92 -5.65 16.07
C TYR A 308 6.66 -5.38 14.77
N LYS A 309 7.14 -4.14 14.57
CA LYS A 309 7.82 -3.73 13.31
C LYS A 309 9.12 -4.52 13.05
N ASP A 310 9.79 -4.94 14.11
CA ASP A 310 11.10 -5.59 14.04
C ASP A 310 10.89 -7.08 13.73
N ALA A 311 9.94 -7.73 14.41
CA ALA A 311 9.52 -9.08 14.08
C ALA A 311 8.90 -9.17 12.67
N ALA A 312 8.10 -8.19 12.27
CA ALA A 312 7.55 -8.09 10.92
C ALA A 312 8.65 -8.00 9.86
N LEU A 313 9.72 -7.26 10.14
CA LEU A 313 10.87 -7.17 9.25
C LEU A 313 11.57 -8.52 9.06
N VAL A 314 11.77 -9.27 10.15
CA VAL A 314 12.35 -10.63 10.09
C VAL A 314 11.45 -11.58 9.29
N VAL A 315 10.15 -11.62 9.57
CA VAL A 315 9.21 -12.47 8.83
C VAL A 315 9.16 -12.09 7.34
N ARG A 316 9.20 -10.79 7.02
CA ARG A 316 9.28 -10.31 5.64
C ARG A 316 10.55 -10.81 4.94
N ALA A 317 11.70 -10.69 5.60
CA ALA A 317 12.97 -11.17 5.06
C ALA A 317 12.98 -12.69 4.83
N TYR A 318 12.39 -13.44 5.76
CA TYR A 318 12.22 -14.88 5.62
C TYR A 318 11.38 -15.25 4.39
N PHE A 319 10.25 -14.58 4.15
CA PHE A 319 9.47 -14.78 2.92
C PHE A 319 10.21 -14.35 1.65
N ALA A 320 11.10 -13.35 1.73
CA ALA A 320 11.94 -12.96 0.60
C ALA A 320 12.93 -14.07 0.23
N PHE A 321 13.62 -14.67 1.22
CA PHE A 321 14.51 -15.82 1.00
C PHE A 321 13.80 -17.05 0.40
N LEU A 322 12.50 -17.19 0.67
CA LEU A 322 11.68 -18.27 0.10
C LEU A 322 11.14 -17.98 -1.30
N GLY A 323 11.39 -16.78 -1.84
CA GLY A 323 10.80 -16.34 -3.11
C GLY A 323 9.27 -16.31 -3.05
N LEU A 324 8.71 -15.93 -1.91
CA LEU A 324 7.26 -15.93 -1.64
C LEU A 324 6.64 -14.54 -1.64
N LEU A 325 7.41 -13.49 -1.38
CA LEU A 325 6.89 -12.12 -1.40
C LEU A 325 6.32 -11.74 -2.77
N ARG A 326 6.96 -12.20 -3.85
CA ARG A 326 6.69 -11.74 -5.21
C ARG A 326 6.76 -12.88 -6.21
N LYS A 327 5.87 -12.83 -7.20
CA LYS A 327 5.96 -13.66 -8.40
C LYS A 327 6.31 -12.81 -9.60
N ARG A 328 7.00 -13.43 -10.55
CA ARG A 328 7.29 -12.88 -11.85
C ARG A 328 6.53 -13.67 -12.88
N ASP A 329 5.74 -12.98 -13.67
CA ASP A 329 5.00 -13.54 -14.78
C ASP A 329 5.54 -12.91 -16.07
N LYS A 330 5.64 -13.71 -17.13
CA LYS A 330 5.91 -13.19 -18.46
C LYS A 330 4.57 -12.99 -19.16
N THR A 331 4.42 -11.84 -19.78
CA THR A 331 3.30 -11.57 -20.68
C THR A 331 3.45 -12.37 -21.97
N HIS A 332 2.40 -12.41 -22.81
CA HIS A 332 2.46 -13.09 -24.10
C HIS A 332 3.55 -12.51 -25.03
N ASP A 333 3.83 -11.20 -24.94
CA ASP A 333 4.92 -10.51 -25.65
C ASP A 333 6.28 -10.56 -24.92
N GLY A 334 6.40 -11.40 -23.87
CA GLY A 334 7.66 -11.66 -23.17
C GLY A 334 8.08 -10.62 -22.14
N ARG A 335 7.30 -9.55 -21.92
CA ARG A 335 7.56 -8.55 -20.87
C ARG A 335 7.39 -9.16 -19.48
N LEU A 336 8.24 -8.76 -18.56
CA LEU A 336 8.22 -9.25 -17.19
C LEU A 336 7.30 -8.38 -16.32
N VAL A 337 6.32 -9.00 -15.67
CA VAL A 337 5.45 -8.36 -14.68
C VAL A 337 5.72 -8.94 -13.32
N VAL A 338 5.99 -8.07 -12.34
CA VAL A 338 6.21 -8.48 -10.95
C VAL A 338 4.97 -8.16 -10.13
N THR A 339 4.47 -9.14 -9.38
CA THR A 339 3.30 -8.98 -8.51
C THR A 339 3.65 -9.36 -7.08
N GLU A 340 3.33 -8.49 -6.11
CA GLU A 340 3.46 -8.79 -4.68
C GLU A 340 2.30 -9.70 -4.24
N PHE A 341 2.62 -10.86 -3.66
CA PHE A 341 1.65 -11.88 -3.25
C PHE A 341 1.51 -11.97 -1.73
N VAL A 342 2.59 -11.70 -1.00
CA VAL A 342 2.62 -11.72 0.45
C VAL A 342 3.11 -10.37 0.95
N GLU A 343 2.30 -9.69 1.74
CA GLU A 343 2.68 -8.48 2.46
C GLU A 343 2.90 -8.82 3.94
N VAL A 344 3.99 -8.32 4.52
CA VAL A 344 4.20 -8.33 5.97
C VAL A 344 4.25 -6.87 6.41
N PRO A 345 3.11 -6.28 6.81
CA PRO A 345 3.04 -4.85 7.09
C PRO A 345 3.83 -4.51 8.35
N ALA A 346 4.44 -3.32 8.37
CA ALA A 346 5.12 -2.78 9.56
C ALA A 346 4.16 -2.23 10.64
N GLN A 347 2.85 -2.38 10.42
CA GLN A 347 1.78 -2.05 11.36
C GLN A 347 0.86 -3.26 11.51
N PRO A 348 0.24 -3.47 12.69
CA PRO A 348 -0.69 -4.57 12.90
C PRO A 348 -1.82 -4.59 11.87
N LEU A 349 -2.19 -5.82 11.46
CA LEU A 349 -3.38 -6.04 10.64
C LEU A 349 -4.64 -5.66 11.41
N ARG A 350 -5.77 -5.58 10.68
CA ARG A 350 -7.08 -5.45 11.32
C ARG A 350 -7.34 -6.60 12.28
N LEU A 351 -8.17 -6.34 13.29
CA LEU A 351 -8.55 -7.36 14.24
C LEU A 351 -9.27 -8.55 13.56
N PRO A 352 -9.08 -9.78 14.09
CA PRO A 352 -9.84 -10.95 13.64
C PRO A 352 -11.31 -10.83 14.04
N PHE A 353 -12.16 -11.70 13.49
CA PHE A 353 -13.60 -11.82 13.83
C PHE A 353 -14.50 -10.60 13.53
N GLY A 354 -13.98 -9.55 12.89
CA GLY A 354 -14.83 -8.55 12.26
C GLY A 354 -15.65 -9.10 11.08
N ARG A 355 -16.48 -8.26 10.46
CA ARG A 355 -17.43 -8.68 9.41
C ARG A 355 -16.83 -9.65 8.38
N GLY A 356 -17.29 -10.90 8.38
CA GLY A 356 -16.91 -11.95 7.42
C GLY A 356 -15.52 -12.55 7.64
N ASN A 357 -14.79 -12.12 8.67
CA ASN A 357 -13.55 -12.76 9.08
C ASN A 357 -13.87 -13.99 9.94
N LYS A 358 -13.22 -15.11 9.64
CA LYS A 358 -13.29 -16.35 10.42
C LYS A 358 -11.98 -17.11 10.29
N LEU A 359 -11.75 -18.09 11.15
CA LEU A 359 -10.63 -19.02 10.97
C LEU A 359 -10.76 -19.74 9.61
N TRP A 360 -9.63 -19.93 8.96
CA TRP A 360 -9.57 -20.45 7.59
C TRP A 360 -10.18 -21.84 7.51
N ALA A 361 -11.16 -22.01 6.61
CA ALA A 361 -11.93 -23.25 6.44
C ALA A 361 -12.63 -23.76 7.71
N ASP A 362 -12.75 -22.94 8.75
CA ASP A 362 -13.45 -23.30 9.98
C ASP A 362 -14.95 -23.04 9.84
N THR A 363 -15.74 -24.01 10.28
CA THR A 363 -17.22 -23.99 10.25
C THR A 363 -17.83 -23.95 11.64
N ARG A 364 -17.02 -24.02 12.71
CA ARG A 364 -17.48 -23.92 14.10
C ARG A 364 -18.07 -22.53 14.40
N PRO A 365 -18.88 -22.37 15.45
CA PRO A 365 -19.33 -21.05 15.91
C PRO A 365 -18.18 -20.07 16.15
N ILE A 366 -18.40 -18.77 15.90
CA ILE A 366 -17.37 -17.74 16.04
C ILE A 366 -16.78 -17.69 17.46
N ASP A 367 -17.56 -18.00 18.49
CA ASP A 367 -17.07 -18.04 19.87
C ASP A 367 -15.99 -19.11 20.08
N GLU A 368 -16.20 -20.33 19.59
CA GLU A 368 -15.20 -21.40 19.68
C GLU A 368 -13.93 -21.06 18.86
N GLN A 369 -14.11 -20.36 17.74
CA GLN A 369 -12.98 -19.87 16.95
C GLN A 369 -12.21 -18.77 17.69
N LEU A 370 -12.90 -17.87 18.39
CA LEU A 370 -12.29 -16.84 19.22
C LEU A 370 -11.48 -17.46 20.36
N ASP A 371 -12.04 -18.44 21.07
CA ASP A 371 -11.32 -19.14 22.13
C ASP A 371 -10.06 -19.85 21.59
N THR A 372 -10.14 -20.43 20.38
CA THR A 372 -8.97 -20.99 19.67
C THR A 372 -7.89 -19.93 19.43
N PHE A 373 -8.28 -18.73 18.99
CA PHE A 373 -7.35 -17.63 18.77
C PHE A 373 -6.71 -17.13 20.07
N LEU A 374 -7.50 -16.96 21.12
CA LEU A 374 -7.02 -16.50 22.41
C LEU A 374 -6.06 -17.53 23.05
N ALA A 375 -6.36 -18.82 22.93
CA ALA A 375 -5.47 -19.90 23.38
C ALA A 375 -4.14 -19.89 22.61
N TYR A 376 -4.18 -19.65 21.30
CA TYR A 376 -2.98 -19.53 20.48
C TYR A 376 -2.07 -18.36 20.90
N VAL A 377 -2.64 -17.15 21.07
CA VAL A 377 -1.85 -15.96 21.45
C VAL A 377 -1.35 -16.03 22.90
N ARG A 378 -2.00 -16.82 23.76
CA ARG A 378 -1.53 -17.09 25.14
C ARG A 378 -0.56 -18.27 25.23
N GLY A 379 -0.38 -19.03 24.15
CA GLY A 379 0.49 -20.21 24.12
C GLY A 379 1.97 -19.84 24.19
N ALA A 380 2.85 -20.85 24.14
CA ALA A 380 4.31 -20.66 24.12
C ALA A 380 4.98 -21.26 22.87
N ASP A 381 4.21 -21.60 21.83
CA ASP A 381 4.77 -22.11 20.58
C ASP A 381 5.23 -20.95 19.69
N PHE A 382 6.54 -20.67 19.73
CA PHE A 382 7.19 -19.64 18.92
C PHE A 382 7.99 -20.19 17.74
N ARG A 383 7.90 -21.51 17.47
CA ARG A 383 8.81 -22.22 16.55
C ARG A 383 8.83 -21.62 15.14
N ALA A 384 7.68 -21.18 14.63
CA ALA A 384 7.58 -20.56 13.31
C ALA A 384 8.42 -19.28 13.20
N PHE A 385 8.33 -18.41 14.20
CA PHE A 385 9.11 -17.18 14.24
C PHE A 385 10.59 -17.46 14.47
N GLU A 386 10.93 -18.36 15.39
CA GLU A 386 12.33 -18.72 15.68
C GLU A 386 13.02 -19.36 14.48
N GLN A 387 12.32 -20.21 13.71
CA GLN A 387 12.82 -20.74 12.45
C GLN A 387 13.09 -19.63 11.42
N ALA A 388 12.14 -18.69 11.28
CA ALA A 388 12.29 -17.55 10.39
C ALA A 388 13.49 -16.67 10.79
N ARG A 389 13.60 -16.37 12.10
CA ARG A 389 14.71 -15.62 12.69
C ARG A 389 16.04 -16.30 12.46
N ALA A 390 16.16 -17.57 12.82
CA ALA A 390 17.39 -18.34 12.68
C ALA A 390 17.89 -18.37 11.23
N ARG A 391 16.97 -18.55 10.27
CA ARG A 391 17.33 -18.47 8.85
C ARG A 391 17.81 -17.08 8.47
N VAL A 392 17.04 -16.03 8.74
CA VAL A 392 17.42 -14.66 8.35
C VAL A 392 18.75 -14.25 8.97
N PHE A 393 18.97 -14.59 10.24
CA PHE A 393 20.21 -14.23 10.94
C PHE A 393 21.41 -14.98 10.37
N ARG A 394 21.26 -16.26 10.01
CA ARG A 394 22.32 -17.02 9.36
C ARG A 394 22.64 -16.46 7.96
N GLU A 395 21.62 -16.28 7.11
CA GLU A 395 21.82 -15.86 5.72
C GLU A 395 22.32 -14.41 5.59
N LEU A 396 22.08 -13.55 6.58
CA LEU A 396 22.55 -12.17 6.61
C LEU A 396 23.67 -11.93 7.63
N GLU A 397 24.23 -13.00 8.20
CA GLU A 397 25.36 -12.96 9.14
C GLU A 397 25.10 -11.95 10.28
N LEU A 398 23.99 -12.13 10.98
CA LEU A 398 23.56 -11.28 12.10
C LEU A 398 23.79 -12.03 13.42
N GLU A 399 24.68 -11.52 14.27
CA GLU A 399 25.05 -12.16 15.54
C GLU A 399 24.70 -11.31 16.76
N GLY A 400 24.33 -11.94 17.89
CA GLY A 400 24.02 -11.27 19.15
C GLY A 400 22.63 -10.64 19.23
N GLU A 401 22.43 -9.71 20.16
CA GLU A 401 21.14 -9.06 20.44
C GLU A 401 20.59 -8.21 19.30
N TRP A 402 19.28 -8.01 19.25
CA TRP A 402 18.64 -7.19 18.21
C TRP A 402 19.04 -5.71 18.32
N THR A 403 19.48 -5.11 17.22
CA THR A 403 19.87 -3.69 17.17
C THR A 403 19.25 -2.96 15.99
N ALA A 404 19.23 -1.64 16.06
CA ALA A 404 18.72 -0.80 14.97
C ALA A 404 19.59 -0.86 13.71
N ALA A 405 20.86 -1.25 13.81
CA ALA A 405 21.75 -1.47 12.67
C ALA A 405 21.39 -2.76 11.91
N LYS A 406 21.01 -3.83 12.63
CA LYS A 406 20.51 -5.06 11.99
C LYS A 406 19.21 -4.82 11.23
N ALA A 407 18.30 -4.03 11.80
CA ALA A 407 17.07 -3.65 11.12
C ALA A 407 17.35 -2.85 9.83
N GLU A 408 18.36 -1.99 9.83
CA GLU A 408 18.77 -1.22 8.65
C GLU A 408 19.36 -2.14 7.56
N LYS A 409 20.31 -3.00 7.93
CA LYS A 409 20.91 -4.01 7.04
C LYS A 409 19.86 -4.91 6.37
N ILE A 410 18.85 -5.38 7.12
CA ILE A 410 17.76 -6.19 6.55
C ILE A 410 16.90 -5.38 5.58
N ASN A 411 16.59 -4.11 5.88
CA ASN A 411 15.80 -3.27 4.97
C ASN A 411 16.54 -2.98 3.67
N GLU A 412 17.84 -2.65 3.75
CA GLU A 412 18.69 -2.45 2.58
C GLU A 412 18.73 -3.70 1.71
N TRP A 413 19.01 -4.86 2.31
CA TRP A 413 18.97 -6.14 1.60
C TRP A 413 17.61 -6.42 0.95
N LEU A 414 16.49 -6.16 1.65
CA LEU A 414 15.14 -6.34 1.09
C LEU A 414 14.88 -5.45 -0.13
N HIS A 415 15.40 -4.21 -0.12
CA HIS A 415 15.31 -3.29 -1.24
C HIS A 415 16.16 -3.77 -2.42
N GLU A 416 17.39 -4.23 -2.16
CA GLU A 416 18.28 -4.79 -3.18
C GLU A 416 17.69 -6.06 -3.80
N GLU A 417 17.16 -6.98 -2.99
CA GLU A 417 16.49 -8.20 -3.42
C GLU A 417 15.29 -7.88 -4.33
N GLU A 418 14.46 -6.89 -3.96
CA GLU A 418 13.33 -6.44 -4.78
C GLU A 418 13.78 -5.95 -6.15
N LEU A 419 14.96 -5.33 -6.23
CA LEU A 419 15.46 -4.71 -7.45
C LEU A 419 16.50 -5.54 -8.19
N ARG A 420 16.93 -6.71 -7.69
CA ARG A 420 18.10 -7.45 -8.17
C ARG A 420 18.10 -7.69 -9.69
N HIS A 421 16.94 -7.87 -10.31
CA HIS A 421 16.82 -8.23 -11.72
C HIS A 421 16.44 -7.08 -12.65
N LEU A 422 16.24 -5.89 -12.09
CA LEU A 422 15.96 -4.71 -12.86
C LEU A 422 17.29 -4.06 -13.23
N LYS A 423 17.41 -3.42 -14.38
CA LYS A 423 18.58 -2.62 -14.73
C LYS A 423 18.24 -1.15 -14.51
N ARG A 424 19.18 -0.35 -14.00
CA ARG A 424 19.02 1.10 -13.98
C ARG A 424 19.06 1.57 -15.43
N GLU A 425 18.06 2.33 -15.84
CA GLU A 425 18.04 2.94 -17.17
C GLU A 425 18.77 4.28 -17.13
N LYS A 426 19.50 4.60 -18.20
CA LYS A 426 20.11 5.92 -18.34
C LYS A 426 19.01 6.88 -18.76
N LEU A 427 18.79 7.93 -17.97
CA LEU A 427 17.83 8.97 -18.31
C LEU A 427 18.40 9.91 -19.38
N PRO A 428 17.54 10.49 -20.24
CA PRO A 428 17.90 11.63 -21.07
C PRO A 428 18.47 12.79 -20.24
N SER A 429 19.36 13.59 -20.84
CA SER A 429 20.00 14.72 -20.16
C SER A 429 19.02 15.81 -19.75
N ASP A 430 17.91 15.96 -20.48
CA ASP A 430 16.83 16.89 -20.22
C ASP A 430 15.80 16.36 -19.19
N ASP A 431 15.94 15.10 -18.75
CA ASP A 431 15.07 14.56 -17.71
C ASP A 431 15.33 15.25 -16.36
N PRO A 432 14.29 15.79 -15.68
CA PRO A 432 14.47 16.55 -14.44
C PRO A 432 15.04 15.72 -13.29
N TRP A 433 14.98 14.39 -13.34
CA TRP A 433 15.57 13.53 -12.31
C TRP A 433 17.09 13.41 -12.42
N THR A 434 17.68 13.67 -13.58
CA THR A 434 19.13 13.51 -13.81
C THR A 434 19.96 14.30 -12.79
N ALA A 435 19.49 15.48 -12.38
CA ALA A 435 20.17 16.35 -11.42
C ALA A 435 20.11 15.88 -9.95
N VAL A 436 19.37 14.81 -9.62
CA VAL A 436 19.21 14.32 -8.24
C VAL A 436 19.55 12.83 -8.08
N LEU A 437 19.74 12.08 -9.17
CA LEU A 437 19.94 10.64 -9.10
C LEU A 437 21.15 10.24 -8.26
N ASP A 438 22.26 10.99 -8.34
CA ASP A 438 23.51 10.65 -7.67
C ASP A 438 23.51 11.06 -6.18
N GLU A 439 22.50 11.83 -5.75
CA GLU A 439 22.27 12.18 -4.34
C GLU A 439 21.36 11.17 -3.62
N LEU A 440 20.71 10.27 -4.37
CA LEU A 440 19.81 9.26 -3.80
C LEU A 440 20.57 7.97 -3.46
N PRO A 441 20.11 7.21 -2.44
CA PRO A 441 20.55 5.83 -2.25
C PRO A 441 20.43 5.02 -3.55
N PRO A 442 21.37 4.11 -3.87
CA PRO A 442 21.41 3.41 -5.16
C PRO A 442 20.09 2.73 -5.55
N TYR A 443 19.39 2.13 -4.58
CA TYR A 443 18.10 1.49 -4.81
C TYR A 443 16.98 2.50 -5.14
N LEU A 444 17.00 3.70 -4.54
CA LEU A 444 16.05 4.78 -4.86
C LEU A 444 16.38 5.45 -6.19
N ALA A 445 17.65 5.66 -6.50
CA ALA A 445 18.08 6.14 -7.82
C ALA A 445 17.56 5.20 -8.92
N LYS A 446 17.66 3.90 -8.72
CA LYS A 446 17.10 2.89 -9.63
C LYS A 446 15.58 3.04 -9.79
N ILE A 447 14.83 3.12 -8.69
CA ILE A 447 13.37 3.34 -8.70
C ILE A 447 12.98 4.66 -9.38
N ALA A 448 13.74 5.74 -9.19
CA ALA A 448 13.54 7.01 -9.87
C ALA A 448 13.64 6.89 -11.40
N THR A 449 14.51 5.99 -11.89
CA THR A 449 14.67 5.74 -13.33
C THR A 449 13.60 4.83 -13.92
N ILE A 450 13.23 3.74 -13.23
CA ILE A 450 12.36 2.70 -13.83
C ILE A 450 10.89 2.79 -13.42
N GLY A 451 10.54 3.66 -12.47
CA GLY A 451 9.20 3.70 -11.90
C GLY A 451 8.94 2.62 -10.85
N SER A 452 7.66 2.26 -10.68
CA SER A 452 7.23 1.26 -9.70
C SER A 452 7.39 -0.13 -10.31
N PRO A 453 8.21 -1.03 -9.74
CA PRO A 453 8.60 -2.28 -10.40
C PRO A 453 7.55 -3.38 -10.30
N SER A 454 6.62 -3.28 -9.33
CA SER A 454 5.64 -4.33 -9.08
C SER A 454 4.27 -3.79 -8.71
N TYR A 455 3.24 -4.58 -9.02
CA TYR A 455 1.90 -4.39 -8.46
C TYR A 455 1.93 -4.45 -6.94
N GLY A 456 1.18 -3.55 -6.29
CA GLY A 456 1.12 -3.39 -4.83
C GLY A 456 2.20 -2.45 -4.25
N SER A 457 3.32 -2.23 -4.93
CA SER A 457 4.47 -1.51 -4.36
C SER A 457 4.46 0.02 -4.56
N ARG A 458 3.62 0.55 -5.48
CA ARG A 458 3.64 1.97 -5.88
C ARG A 458 3.61 2.92 -4.68
N SER A 459 2.65 2.74 -3.77
CA SER A 459 2.51 3.63 -2.61
C SER A 459 3.69 3.55 -1.64
N ARG A 460 4.38 2.41 -1.55
CA ARG A 460 5.62 2.26 -0.76
C ARG A 460 6.73 3.07 -1.40
N TRP A 461 7.02 2.84 -2.68
CA TRP A 461 8.08 3.53 -3.41
C TRP A 461 7.86 5.05 -3.52
N THR A 462 6.62 5.48 -3.74
CA THR A 462 6.26 6.91 -3.70
C THR A 462 6.64 7.54 -2.35
N ARG A 463 6.36 6.87 -1.22
CA ARG A 463 6.68 7.42 0.10
C ARG A 463 8.18 7.44 0.38
N GLU A 464 8.91 6.40 -0.04
CA GLU A 464 10.37 6.35 0.15
C GLU A 464 11.08 7.40 -0.72
N LEU A 465 10.68 7.57 -1.99
CA LEU A 465 11.19 8.65 -2.84
C LEU A 465 10.88 10.03 -2.24
N ILE A 466 9.63 10.28 -1.80
CA ILE A 466 9.26 11.54 -1.16
C ILE A 466 10.09 11.78 0.09
N ARG A 467 10.31 10.76 0.92
CA ARG A 467 11.12 10.90 2.15
C ARG A 467 12.56 11.29 1.81
N ALA A 468 13.18 10.59 0.87
CA ALA A 468 14.56 10.88 0.48
C ALA A 468 14.68 12.26 -0.18
N LEU A 469 13.80 12.58 -1.13
CA LEU A 469 13.78 13.87 -1.81
C LEU A 469 13.46 15.03 -0.86
N ALA A 470 12.56 14.83 0.10
CA ALA A 470 12.20 15.90 1.02
C ALA A 470 13.38 16.36 1.88
N ASP A 471 14.37 15.49 2.09
CA ASP A 471 15.62 15.81 2.78
C ASP A 471 16.71 16.39 1.86
N LEU A 472 16.46 16.46 0.55
CA LEU A 472 17.40 16.97 -0.45
C LEU A 472 16.90 18.24 -1.15
N ARG A 473 15.58 18.42 -1.25
CA ARG A 473 14.92 19.40 -2.14
C ARG A 473 13.74 20.13 -1.46
N PRO A 474 13.44 21.38 -1.89
CA PRO A 474 12.25 22.10 -1.44
C PRO A 474 10.97 21.44 -1.98
N ARG A 475 9.84 21.74 -1.34
CA ARG A 475 8.57 21.04 -1.59
C ARG A 475 8.13 21.14 -3.05
N GLU A 476 8.25 22.31 -3.64
CA GLU A 476 7.82 22.64 -5.00
C GLU A 476 8.57 21.78 -6.03
N GLU A 477 9.87 21.57 -5.79
CA GLU A 477 10.70 20.71 -6.63
C GLU A 477 10.35 19.24 -6.46
N VAL A 478 10.07 18.78 -5.24
CA VAL A 478 9.58 17.42 -4.99
C VAL A 478 8.23 17.18 -5.68
N GLU A 479 7.32 18.15 -5.65
CA GLU A 479 6.04 18.08 -6.36
C GLU A 479 6.24 17.94 -7.87
N ARG A 480 7.15 18.72 -8.46
CA ARG A 480 7.52 18.64 -9.89
C ARG A 480 8.13 17.28 -10.25
N LEU A 481 9.17 16.85 -9.53
CA LEU A 481 9.87 15.58 -9.76
C LEU A 481 8.92 14.39 -9.66
N MET A 482 8.10 14.34 -8.60
CA MET A 482 7.17 13.24 -8.37
C MET A 482 6.00 13.24 -9.36
N THR A 483 5.57 14.40 -9.85
CA THR A 483 4.56 14.49 -10.93
C THR A 483 5.11 13.94 -12.24
N HIS A 484 6.35 14.30 -12.59
CA HIS A 484 7.05 13.74 -13.75
C HIS A 484 7.22 12.24 -13.60
N TRP A 485 7.67 11.76 -12.44
CA TRP A 485 7.86 10.33 -12.18
C TRP A 485 6.57 9.56 -12.43
N VAL A 486 5.46 9.96 -11.82
CA VAL A 486 4.13 9.32 -11.99
C VAL A 486 3.64 9.32 -13.45
N SER A 487 3.92 10.40 -14.18
CA SER A 487 3.35 10.61 -15.52
C SER A 487 4.22 10.04 -16.65
N ALA A 488 5.53 10.00 -16.48
CA ALA A 488 6.48 9.70 -17.55
C ALA A 488 7.20 8.35 -17.41
N ARG A 489 7.18 7.71 -16.23
CA ARG A 489 7.90 6.45 -16.01
C ARG A 489 7.05 5.21 -16.34
N PRO A 490 7.67 4.09 -16.75
CA PRO A 490 6.97 2.86 -17.07
C PRO A 490 6.56 2.08 -15.81
N HIS A 491 5.55 2.56 -15.08
CA HIS A 491 5.08 1.91 -13.86
C HIS A 491 4.35 0.58 -14.13
N VAL A 492 4.64 -0.41 -13.28
CA VAL A 492 3.78 -1.59 -13.06
C VAL A 492 2.79 -1.25 -11.95
N SER A 493 1.67 -0.58 -12.29
CA SER A 493 0.69 -0.08 -11.30
C SER A 493 -0.68 0.22 -11.91
N GLU A 494 -1.71 -0.53 -11.49
CA GLU A 494 -3.09 -0.40 -12.02
C GLU A 494 -3.66 1.00 -11.76
N ASP A 495 -3.32 1.62 -10.62
CA ASP A 495 -3.78 2.97 -10.27
C ASP A 495 -3.35 4.04 -11.29
N ILE A 496 -2.13 3.91 -11.84
CA ILE A 496 -1.56 4.87 -12.80
C ILE A 496 -2.12 4.57 -14.19
N GLU A 497 -2.18 3.30 -14.56
CA GLU A 497 -2.76 2.83 -15.82
C GLU A 497 -4.23 3.28 -15.98
N ASN A 498 -5.03 3.12 -14.92
CA ASN A 498 -6.45 3.47 -14.96
C ASN A 498 -6.68 4.98 -14.93
N ASN A 499 -5.86 5.73 -14.16
CA ASN A 499 -6.06 7.17 -14.01
C ASN A 499 -4.80 7.87 -13.46
N VAL A 500 -3.90 8.26 -14.36
CA VAL A 500 -2.67 9.01 -14.03
C VAL A 500 -2.99 10.25 -13.18
N ALA A 501 -4.01 11.03 -13.54
CA ALA A 501 -4.38 12.24 -12.81
C ALA A 501 -4.77 11.97 -11.35
N ARG A 502 -5.48 10.86 -11.08
CA ARG A 502 -5.80 10.41 -9.72
C ARG A 502 -4.54 9.97 -8.98
N ALA A 503 -3.63 9.27 -9.63
CA ALA A 503 -2.36 8.86 -9.03
C ALA A 503 -1.50 10.08 -8.66
N VAL A 504 -1.40 11.09 -9.54
CA VAL A 504 -0.74 12.37 -9.27
C VAL A 504 -1.36 13.06 -8.06
N ARG A 505 -2.70 13.21 -8.02
CA ARG A 505 -3.40 13.80 -6.86
C ARG A 505 -3.12 13.05 -5.55
N GLN A 506 -3.02 11.71 -5.59
CA GLN A 506 -2.66 10.92 -4.42
C GLN A 506 -1.21 11.14 -3.99
N THR A 507 -0.28 11.26 -4.94
CA THR A 507 1.12 11.59 -4.68
C THR A 507 1.26 12.97 -4.05
N MET A 508 0.55 13.98 -4.55
CA MET A 508 0.52 15.32 -3.93
C MET A 508 0.01 15.29 -2.48
N LYS A 509 -0.99 14.46 -2.18
CA LYS A 509 -1.46 14.25 -0.80
C LYS A 509 -0.39 13.63 0.10
N PHE A 510 0.43 12.70 -0.42
CA PHE A 510 1.54 12.12 0.33
C PHE A 510 2.63 13.16 0.60
N ILE A 511 2.99 13.98 -0.39
CA ILE A 511 3.96 15.08 -0.24
C ILE A 511 3.48 16.04 0.85
N ALA A 512 2.27 16.58 0.70
CA ALA A 512 1.70 17.52 1.66
C ALA A 512 1.62 16.92 3.07
N SER A 513 1.25 15.64 3.19
CA SER A 513 1.22 14.94 4.48
C SER A 513 2.62 14.79 5.09
N HIS A 514 3.63 14.49 4.28
CA HIS A 514 5.00 14.30 4.76
C HIS A 514 5.61 15.64 5.21
N TYR A 515 5.50 16.69 4.41
CA TYR A 515 5.99 18.02 4.79
C TYR A 515 5.27 18.59 6.02
N ARG A 516 3.95 18.35 6.16
CA ARG A 516 3.26 18.68 7.43
C ARG A 516 3.82 17.93 8.63
N SER A 517 4.27 16.69 8.45
CA SER A 517 4.83 15.87 9.54
C SER A 517 6.26 16.24 9.93
N LEU A 518 7.02 16.83 9.01
CA LEU A 518 8.40 17.24 9.25
C LEU A 518 8.49 18.47 10.17
N GLY A 519 7.41 19.23 10.32
CA GLY A 519 7.43 20.49 11.07
C GLY A 519 8.30 21.55 10.37
N GLY A 520 8.14 22.81 10.80
CA GLY A 520 9.07 23.88 10.44
C GLY A 520 10.20 23.96 11.45
N VAL A 521 11.36 24.44 11.01
CA VAL A 521 12.34 25.04 11.94
C VAL A 521 11.84 26.45 12.23
N PRO A 522 11.65 26.86 13.50
CA PRO A 522 11.30 28.23 13.83
C PRO A 522 12.31 29.19 13.18
N GLU A 523 11.80 30.21 12.49
CA GLU A 523 12.64 31.09 11.67
C GLU A 523 13.77 31.74 12.49
N ARG A 524 13.48 32.15 13.72
CA ARG A 524 14.48 32.67 14.66
C ARG A 524 15.65 31.71 14.88
N VAL A 525 15.35 30.43 15.12
CA VAL A 525 16.36 29.38 15.34
C VAL A 525 17.15 29.09 14.07
N TRP A 526 16.48 29.13 12.91
CA TRP A 526 17.18 28.97 11.64
C TRP A 526 18.12 30.13 11.36
N ARG A 527 17.71 31.39 11.57
CA ARG A 527 18.58 32.56 11.37
C ARG A 527 19.86 32.46 12.21
N GLU A 528 19.73 32.12 13.49
CA GLU A 528 20.89 31.96 14.40
C GLU A 528 21.87 30.89 13.89
N VAL A 529 21.36 29.75 13.40
CA VAL A 529 22.19 28.67 12.85
C VAL A 529 22.75 29.03 11.47
N ASP A 530 21.98 29.74 10.64
CA ASP A 530 22.40 30.16 9.30
C ASP A 530 23.56 31.17 9.37
N ASP A 531 23.44 32.17 10.25
CA ASP A 531 24.48 33.17 10.48
C ASP A 531 25.76 32.50 11.00
N ALA A 532 25.63 31.57 11.96
CA ALA A 532 26.74 30.79 12.48
C ALA A 532 27.46 29.98 11.38
N VAL A 533 26.70 29.31 10.49
CA VAL A 533 27.26 28.56 9.36
C VAL A 533 27.98 29.48 8.37
N ARG A 534 27.40 30.65 8.06
CA ARG A 534 27.99 31.64 7.16
C ARG A 534 29.30 32.20 7.69
N THR A 535 29.32 32.58 8.97
CA THR A 535 30.51 33.10 9.64
C THR A 535 31.63 32.06 9.64
N ALA A 536 31.35 30.82 10.07
CA ALA A 536 32.37 29.78 10.09
C ALA A 536 32.92 29.44 8.70
N TYR A 537 32.07 29.44 7.67
CA TYR A 537 32.51 29.20 6.31
C TYR A 537 33.42 30.32 5.79
N ALA A 538 33.06 31.58 6.04
CA ALA A 538 33.87 32.73 5.65
C ALA A 538 35.26 32.65 6.29
N MET A 539 35.31 32.35 7.58
CA MET A 539 36.58 32.35 8.29
C MET A 539 37.45 31.13 7.95
N ALA A 540 36.86 29.97 7.67
CA ALA A 540 37.58 28.82 7.12
C ALA A 540 38.09 29.08 5.69
N ALA A 541 37.37 29.87 4.89
CA ALA A 541 37.82 30.28 3.57
C ALA A 541 39.02 31.22 3.63
N ASP A 542 39.07 32.08 4.66
CA ASP A 542 40.15 33.05 4.87
C ASP A 542 41.39 32.43 5.53
N SER A 543 41.21 31.53 6.51
CA SER A 543 42.31 30.98 7.31
C SER A 543 42.86 29.63 6.81
N GLU A 544 42.01 28.78 6.22
CA GLU A 544 42.36 27.40 5.89
C GLU A 544 41.70 26.91 4.59
N PRO A 545 41.94 27.58 3.44
CA PRO A 545 41.24 27.30 2.17
C PRO A 545 41.41 25.87 1.66
N ASP A 546 42.49 25.18 2.03
CA ASP A 546 42.72 23.78 1.68
C ASP A 546 41.77 22.82 2.41
N LYS A 547 41.24 23.18 3.58
CA LYS A 547 40.23 22.38 4.29
C LYS A 547 38.87 22.41 3.59
N LEU A 548 38.52 23.52 2.93
CA LEU A 548 37.31 23.60 2.11
C LEU A 548 37.43 22.76 0.83
N ARG A 549 38.65 22.53 0.33
CA ARG A 549 38.93 21.71 -0.86
C ARG A 549 39.02 20.21 -0.56
N ALA A 550 39.21 19.83 0.70
CA ALA A 550 39.45 18.46 1.13
C ALA A 550 38.16 17.74 1.57
N THR A 551 37.27 17.40 0.63
CA THR A 551 36.22 16.40 0.90
C THR A 551 36.74 14.99 0.62
N ALA A 552 36.06 13.99 1.20
CA ALA A 552 36.30 12.56 0.97
C ALA A 552 36.35 12.11 -0.50
N GLN A 553 35.79 12.93 -1.38
CA GLN A 553 35.60 12.67 -2.81
C GLN A 553 36.34 13.71 -3.68
N GLY A 554 37.23 14.53 -3.10
CA GLY A 554 38.05 15.48 -3.87
C GLY A 554 37.33 16.74 -4.38
N GLY A 555 36.16 17.07 -3.84
CA GLY A 555 35.41 18.29 -4.19
C GLY A 555 35.51 19.41 -3.14
N THR A 556 35.22 20.65 -3.55
CA THR A 556 35.12 21.82 -2.66
C THR A 556 33.78 21.83 -1.92
N LEU A 557 33.81 21.90 -0.60
CA LEU A 557 32.65 22.07 0.26
C LEU A 557 32.05 23.47 0.02
N ARG A 558 30.79 23.57 -0.40
CA ARG A 558 30.14 24.87 -0.66
C ARG A 558 29.33 25.30 0.55
N LEU A 559 29.28 26.61 0.82
CA LEU A 559 28.47 27.21 1.89
C LEU A 559 27.01 26.73 1.85
N GLU A 560 26.42 26.68 0.66
CA GLU A 560 25.02 26.28 0.49
C GLU A 560 24.76 24.82 0.90
N ASP A 561 25.74 23.92 0.73
CA ASP A 561 25.63 22.52 1.11
C ASP A 561 25.64 22.36 2.64
N LEU A 562 26.46 23.17 3.32
CA LEU A 562 26.49 23.25 4.79
C LEU A 562 25.17 23.80 5.36
N ARG A 563 24.68 24.92 4.79
CA ARG A 563 23.41 25.53 5.20
C ARG A 563 22.26 24.54 5.06
N LYS A 564 22.14 23.89 3.90
CA LYS A 564 21.14 22.84 3.66
C LYS A 564 21.24 21.70 4.66
N THR A 565 22.46 21.20 4.90
CA THR A 565 22.71 20.11 5.85
C THR A 565 22.25 20.49 7.27
N ALA A 566 22.62 21.68 7.75
CA ALA A 566 22.23 22.19 9.06
C ALA A 566 20.70 22.35 9.17
N PHE A 567 20.06 22.92 8.15
CA PHE A 567 18.61 23.09 8.12
C PHE A 567 17.87 21.74 8.20
N PHE A 568 18.30 20.73 7.44
CA PHE A 568 17.65 19.41 7.46
C PHE A 568 17.87 18.66 8.79
N ILE A 569 19.02 18.84 9.45
CA ILE A 569 19.26 18.33 10.80
C ILE A 569 18.26 18.96 11.78
N LEU A 570 18.14 20.28 11.78
CA LEU A 570 17.18 21.01 12.63
C LEU A 570 15.74 20.62 12.33
N ARG A 571 15.37 20.49 11.05
CA ARG A 571 14.02 20.10 10.65
C ARG A 571 13.68 18.70 11.18
N ARG A 572 14.60 17.74 11.09
CA ARG A 572 14.42 16.39 11.65
C ARG A 572 14.30 16.40 13.17
N PHE A 573 14.95 17.35 13.85
CA PHE A 573 14.78 17.57 15.28
C PHE A 573 13.36 18.07 15.62
N TYR A 574 12.91 19.15 14.98
CA TYR A 574 11.57 19.71 15.20
C TYR A 574 10.44 18.76 14.78
N ALA A 575 10.66 17.89 13.79
CA ALA A 575 9.72 16.85 13.38
C ALA A 575 9.35 15.87 14.51
N LYS A 576 10.30 15.54 15.40
CA LYS A 576 10.13 14.45 16.37
C LYS A 576 9.31 14.82 17.61
N ARG A 577 8.88 16.09 17.76
CA ARG A 577 8.09 16.61 18.92
C ARG A 577 8.52 16.03 20.28
N LYS A 578 9.81 15.75 20.47
CA LYS A 578 10.32 15.37 21.79
C LYS A 578 10.44 16.66 22.59
N ARG A 579 9.75 16.71 23.72
CA ARG A 579 9.60 17.92 24.53
C ARG A 579 10.89 18.39 25.23
N THR A 580 12.01 17.67 25.11
CA THR A 580 13.28 18.09 25.71
C THR A 580 14.44 17.26 25.17
N LEU A 581 15.55 17.89 24.75
CA LEU A 581 16.95 17.44 25.01
C LEU A 581 18.00 18.37 24.36
N SER A 582 19.12 18.47 25.08
CA SER A 582 20.25 19.41 24.98
C SER A 582 21.43 18.86 24.15
N PHE A 583 22.33 19.74 23.68
CA PHE A 583 23.56 19.38 22.95
C PHE A 583 24.74 19.14 23.91
N HIS A 584 25.69 18.25 23.56
CA HIS A 584 26.99 18.07 24.22
C HIS A 584 28.15 18.03 23.18
N HIS A 585 29.17 18.89 23.27
CA HIS A 585 30.50 18.74 22.63
C HIS A 585 31.36 17.84 23.52
N ASP A 586 32.05 16.92 22.88
CA ASP A 586 33.52 16.88 22.77
C ASP A 586 33.92 15.44 22.46
N MET A 587 34.61 15.24 21.34
CA MET A 587 35.82 14.44 21.24
C MET A 587 36.35 14.49 19.79
N TYR A 588 37.66 14.70 19.72
CA TYR A 588 38.52 14.89 18.57
C TYR A 588 38.34 13.87 17.44
N PHE A 589 38.30 14.35 16.20
CA PHE A 589 38.29 13.54 14.99
C PHE A 589 39.68 13.49 14.37
N GLN A 590 40.25 12.29 14.27
CA GLN A 590 41.15 11.99 13.18
C GLN A 590 40.33 11.84 11.88
N ARG A 591 40.86 12.48 10.85
CA ARG A 591 40.42 12.54 9.45
C ARG A 591 39.91 11.19 8.95
N PHE A 592 38.62 11.06 8.63
CA PHE A 592 38.12 9.97 7.81
C PHE A 592 37.03 10.43 6.85
N THR A 593 37.19 9.94 5.63
CA THR A 593 36.50 10.26 4.39
C THR A 593 35.49 9.14 4.11
N GLY A 594 34.18 9.41 4.14
CA GLY A 594 33.17 8.38 3.86
C GLY A 594 31.71 8.81 4.06
N THR A 595 30.83 8.20 3.28
CA THR A 595 29.41 8.51 3.04
C THR A 595 28.50 8.61 4.27
N ASN A 596 27.62 9.62 4.24
CA ASN A 596 26.78 10.12 5.34
C ASN A 596 25.62 9.16 5.72
N THR A 597 25.63 8.65 6.95
CA THR A 597 24.47 8.04 7.63
C THR A 597 24.11 8.87 8.87
N SER A 598 22.84 9.24 8.98
CA SER A 598 22.32 10.19 9.98
C SER A 598 22.24 9.70 11.44
N ARG A 599 23.22 8.91 11.90
CA ARG A 599 23.43 8.58 13.32
C ARG A 599 24.73 9.14 13.92
N GLN A 600 25.51 9.91 13.15
CA GLN A 600 26.81 10.43 13.61
C GLN A 600 27.05 11.88 13.15
N VAL A 601 26.20 12.82 13.56
CA VAL A 601 26.62 14.24 13.57
C VAL A 601 27.31 14.48 14.90
N LYS A 602 28.61 14.77 14.90
CA LYS A 602 29.40 14.93 16.13
C LYS A 602 30.12 16.28 16.31
N LEU A 603 30.06 17.24 15.38
CA LEU A 603 30.55 18.61 15.66
C LEU A 603 30.02 19.68 14.69
N PHE A 604 29.73 20.87 15.24
CA PHE A 604 29.63 22.15 14.54
C PHE A 604 30.80 23.04 15.04
N LEU A 605 31.51 23.72 14.14
CA LEU A 605 32.61 24.64 14.48
C LEU A 605 32.27 26.05 14.00
N THR A 606 32.43 27.05 14.86
CA THR A 606 32.48 28.48 14.52
C THR A 606 33.50 29.19 15.43
N GLU A 607 34.00 30.36 15.02
CA GLU A 607 35.19 30.99 15.62
C GLU A 607 34.94 31.84 16.89
N SER A 608 33.74 31.84 17.47
CA SER A 608 33.39 32.72 18.61
C SER A 608 33.17 32.00 19.95
N GLY A 609 33.46 30.71 20.07
CA GLY A 609 33.44 30.02 21.37
C GLY A 609 33.17 28.52 21.30
N THR A 610 33.81 27.77 22.20
CA THR A 610 33.62 26.32 22.35
C THR A 610 32.36 26.06 23.16
N TRP A 611 31.37 25.39 22.59
CA TRP A 611 30.09 25.21 23.30
C TRP A 611 30.07 24.06 24.31
N LEU A 612 31.09 23.19 24.39
CA LEU A 612 31.15 22.17 25.44
C LEU A 612 32.57 21.57 25.62
N ARG A 613 32.84 21.03 26.81
CA ARG A 613 34.11 20.43 27.23
C ARG A 613 33.88 19.03 27.82
N PHE A 614 34.58 17.97 27.39
CA PHE A 614 34.49 16.64 28.03
C PHE A 614 35.49 16.48 29.19
N GLY A 615 34.99 15.97 30.31
CA GLY A 615 35.78 15.45 31.42
C GLY A 615 35.50 13.97 31.65
N ARG A 616 36.50 13.11 31.35
CA ARG A 616 36.63 11.65 31.55
C ARG A 616 35.83 10.72 30.63
N GLY A 617 36.53 9.68 30.15
CA GLY A 617 36.03 8.69 29.20
C GLY A 617 35.11 7.65 29.83
N ALA A 618 34.06 7.28 29.10
CA ALA A 618 33.18 6.17 29.45
C ALA A 618 33.89 4.83 29.23
N VAL A 619 33.74 3.91 30.17
CA VAL A 619 34.22 2.53 30.07
C VAL A 619 33.36 1.77 29.04
N GLN A 620 34.00 0.95 28.21
CA GLN A 620 33.35 0.16 27.18
C GLN A 620 32.35 -0.82 27.83
N GLY A 621 31.06 -0.70 27.48
CA GLY A 621 30.01 -1.62 27.93
C GLY A 621 28.90 -1.03 28.81
N THR A 622 29.00 0.24 29.23
CA THR A 622 27.98 0.88 30.09
C THR A 622 27.20 1.96 29.35
N ARG A 623 25.86 1.93 29.47
CA ARG A 623 24.96 3.03 29.10
C ARG A 623 25.02 4.09 30.21
N SER A 624 25.44 5.31 29.91
CA SER A 624 25.27 6.44 30.84
C SER A 624 24.06 7.28 30.43
N ASP A 625 23.05 7.31 31.31
CA ASP A 625 21.87 8.17 31.23
C ASP A 625 22.04 9.34 32.22
N GLU A 626 22.62 10.47 31.80
CA GLU A 626 22.38 11.80 32.38
C GLU A 626 23.02 12.90 31.51
N PHE A 627 22.47 14.13 31.48
CA PHE A 627 23.15 15.46 31.52
C PHE A 627 22.18 16.65 31.25
N ILE A 628 22.48 17.79 31.86
CA ILE A 628 21.62 18.96 32.18
C ILE A 628 22.00 20.20 31.34
N LEU A 629 21.03 21.07 31.04
CA LEU A 629 21.26 22.42 30.50
C LEU A 629 20.31 23.42 31.21
N ARG A 630 20.86 24.45 31.87
CA ARG A 630 20.17 25.59 32.53
C ARG A 630 21.20 26.65 32.96
N ASP A 631 20.86 27.91 33.18
CA ASP A 631 19.59 28.63 33.39
C ASP A 631 19.71 29.94 32.58
N ASP A 632 18.79 30.35 31.71
CA ASP A 632 18.02 31.56 32.02
C ASP A 632 16.84 31.87 31.07
N LEU A 633 16.54 31.09 30.02
CA LEU A 633 15.51 31.50 29.04
C LEU A 633 14.52 30.44 28.56
N TRP A 634 13.95 29.62 29.45
CA TRP A 634 12.72 28.90 29.11
C TRP A 634 11.79 28.78 30.32
N LEU A 635 10.97 29.81 30.55
CA LEU A 635 9.50 29.75 30.53
C LEU A 635 8.89 30.98 31.22
N ALA A 636 7.96 31.67 30.55
CA ALA A 636 6.66 32.01 31.14
C ALA A 636 5.66 32.52 30.06
N ALA A 637 4.51 31.86 29.98
CA ALA A 637 3.21 32.55 29.89
C ALA A 637 2.78 32.89 31.35
N PRO A 638 1.68 33.60 31.69
CA PRO A 638 0.69 34.37 30.93
C PRO A 638 0.48 35.78 31.55
N SER A 639 1.54 36.57 31.71
CA SER A 639 1.48 37.99 32.07
C SER A 639 2.65 38.72 31.39
N GLU A 640 2.54 38.97 30.09
CA GLU A 640 3.55 39.78 29.40
C GLU A 640 3.37 41.26 29.76
N PRO A 641 4.48 41.97 30.00
CA PRO A 641 4.80 43.08 29.11
C PRO A 641 6.18 42.96 28.47
N LEU A 642 6.26 43.52 27.26
CA LEU A 642 7.33 43.49 26.26
C LEU A 642 8.73 43.92 26.74
N LEU A 643 9.76 43.34 26.10
CA LEU A 643 11.11 43.90 25.94
C LEU A 643 11.07 44.83 24.71
N TYR A 644 11.30 46.13 24.84
CA TYR A 644 12.55 46.80 25.25
C TYR A 644 12.27 48.15 25.97
N PRO A 645 13.28 48.87 26.52
CA PRO A 645 14.65 48.48 26.88
C PRO A 645 15.08 48.96 28.29
N LEU A 646 16.38 48.76 28.58
CA LEU A 646 17.29 49.66 29.31
C LEU A 646 17.87 49.06 30.62
N PRO A 647 19.01 49.61 31.11
CA PRO A 647 20.32 49.00 30.95
C PRO A 647 21.04 48.93 32.32
N SER A 648 22.30 48.48 32.29
CA SER A 648 23.36 48.81 33.25
C SER A 648 23.00 48.80 34.74
N GLY A 649 23.34 47.70 35.41
CA GLY A 649 23.58 47.70 36.84
C GLY A 649 23.42 46.35 37.50
N ILE A 650 24.55 45.64 37.61
CA ILE A 650 24.86 44.48 38.48
C ILE A 650 24.46 43.12 37.93
#